data_AF-G7UTC6-F1
#
_entry.id   AF-G7UTC6-F1
#
_cell.length_a   1.000
_cell.length_b   1.000
_cell.length_c   1.000
_cell.angle_alpha   90.00
_cell.angle_beta   90.00
_cell.angle_gamma   90.00
#
_symmetry.space_group_name_H-M   'P 1'
#
loop_
_entity.id
_entity.type
_entity.pdbx_description
1 polymer ?
#
loop_
_entity_poly.entity_id
_entity_poly.type
_entity_poly.pdbx_seq_one_letter_code
_entity_poly.pdbx_strand_id
1 'polypeptide(L)'
;MNSWFDGLLDWFTAHPVAAGAVVFLIALSDALILVGAIVPALPLLIGVGVLIGLGQLSGPYAVACAALGAFVGDGVSFWVGRRWGSQLRGHWPFSRYPQLLERGERLFRRDSVKAIFVARYVGPIRPFVPAVAGMLHMPLRRYLPASAAAALSWAVLFLLPGWALGQAYDAVAAVAGRLLIVLALLLLVLALIWAVVLYSYRWFAAHADALLARALAWSRAHPVLGRHSVAIFDPNRRETVPLALLAAVLLVLAWVLFGFLALVVGHGQPLALDLWLFELMHSLRNPLADRPLAALAAIGDAQVLTPATLAVLGYLAWRRRWLAAGHWLAAIAFGLALTAWLGAVIDIPKPPTVASGFGFPSIAVTMTTIIFGFFAVLIARELPGRDRAWPYLVAGAVVAVIGFARVYLGAHWLSDVVGGTLLGVVWLLILGVAYRRRSARSMWVKPLGWMFYGVFALAALWHGPRAVDRMLSQFEAPISSASQPLDAWWNETWRLLPATRNEFDDKQRWPLDVQLAGPLQPLVRRLQADGWRLQPQAGWERALRLLDAGVPPQQHPVLPATLDTRAESLLMLKPGPRPDQQYALRLWATPLLLQPNQTPLWIGGAQTLRHQSLFGLIGIWRPLADADASLDVVRAGAGDLPQALSPHPATGLPVLRLRTDQGVLAPEPQRVMPVRPPSSPPSP
;
A
#
# COMPACT_ATOMS: atom_id res chain seq x y z
N MET A 1 -10.28 -5.01 17.76
CA MET A 1 -10.08 -3.57 17.46
C MET A 1 -11.43 -2.90 17.64
N ASN A 2 -11.74 -1.97 18.55
CA ASN A 2 -11.06 -1.31 19.68
C ASN A 2 -12.19 -0.79 20.59
N SER A 3 -12.25 -1.19 21.86
CA SER A 3 -13.27 -0.71 22.84
C SER A 3 -13.36 0.81 22.94
N TRP A 4 -12.29 1.53 22.61
CA TRP A 4 -12.26 2.99 22.52
C TRP A 4 -13.04 3.55 21.32
N PHE A 5 -13.00 2.89 20.16
CA PHE A 5 -13.74 3.32 18.97
C PHE A 5 -15.24 3.09 19.16
N ASP A 6 -15.60 1.93 19.70
CA ASP A 6 -16.99 1.60 20.03
C ASP A 6 -17.52 2.56 21.12
N GLY A 7 -16.74 2.83 22.17
CA GLY A 7 -17.09 3.82 23.18
C GLY A 7 -17.21 5.26 22.66
N LEU A 8 -16.42 5.64 21.64
CA LEU A 8 -16.60 6.91 20.96
C LEU A 8 -17.90 6.95 20.16
N LEU A 9 -18.19 5.90 19.38
CA LEU A 9 -19.42 5.80 18.61
C LEU A 9 -20.65 5.86 19.52
N ASP A 10 -20.62 5.14 20.65
CA ASP A 10 -21.69 5.13 21.65
C ASP A 10 -21.87 6.49 22.33
N TRP A 11 -20.78 7.24 22.54
CA TRP A 11 -20.88 8.59 23.08
C TRP A 11 -21.53 9.57 22.08
N PHE A 12 -21.17 9.47 20.80
CA PHE A 12 -21.72 10.31 19.72
C PHE A 12 -23.22 10.06 19.50
N THR A 13 -23.68 8.81 19.61
CA THR A 13 -25.10 8.46 19.54
C THR A 13 -25.86 8.88 20.79
N ALA A 14 -25.26 8.77 21.97
CA ALA A 14 -25.87 9.18 23.22
C ALA A 14 -26.00 10.72 23.36
N HIS A 15 -25.09 11.49 22.73
CA HIS A 15 -25.04 12.96 22.87
C HIS A 15 -25.00 13.71 21.53
N PRO A 16 -26.05 13.64 20.70
CA PRO A 16 -26.07 14.22 19.36
C PRO A 16 -25.90 15.76 19.34
N VAL A 17 -26.40 16.46 20.38
CA VAL A 17 -26.23 17.92 20.50
C VAL A 17 -24.78 18.29 20.85
N ALA A 18 -24.14 17.52 21.74
CA ALA A 18 -22.74 17.74 22.10
C ALA A 18 -21.82 17.46 20.90
N ALA A 19 -22.15 16.44 20.10
CA ALA A 19 -21.47 16.17 18.84
C ALA A 19 -21.50 17.36 17.88
N GLY A 20 -22.67 18.00 17.70
CA GLY A 20 -22.80 19.22 16.91
C GLY A 20 -21.95 20.37 17.42
N ALA A 21 -21.87 20.54 18.75
CA ALA A 21 -21.01 21.55 19.38
C ALA A 21 -19.52 21.29 19.11
N VAL A 22 -19.07 20.04 19.15
CA VAL A 22 -17.69 19.66 18.80
C VAL A 22 -17.39 20.00 17.34
N VAL A 23 -18.30 19.67 16.42
CA VAL A 23 -18.17 20.01 14.99
C VAL A 23 -18.08 21.52 14.78
N PHE A 24 -18.92 22.29 15.48
CA PHE A 24 -18.89 23.74 15.48
C PHE A 24 -17.53 24.28 15.98
N LEU A 25 -17.00 23.75 17.09
CA LEU A 25 -15.72 24.18 17.66
C LEU A 25 -14.52 23.85 16.74
N ILE A 26 -14.56 22.70 16.06
CA ILE A 26 -13.53 22.33 15.07
C ILE A 26 -13.53 23.33 13.91
N ALA A 27 -14.70 23.61 13.33
CA ALA A 27 -14.82 24.55 12.21
C ALA A 27 -14.52 26.00 12.63
N LEU A 28 -14.88 26.39 13.86
CA LEU A 28 -14.55 27.69 14.44
C LEU A 28 -13.03 27.85 14.56
N SER A 29 -12.36 26.86 15.15
CA SER A 29 -10.91 26.86 15.36
C SER A 29 -10.15 26.95 14.03
N ASP A 30 -10.67 26.30 12.98
CA ASP A 30 -10.12 26.32 11.62
C ASP A 30 -10.19 27.70 10.94
N ALA A 31 -11.24 28.47 11.22
CA ALA A 31 -11.48 29.77 10.61
C ALA A 31 -10.81 30.95 11.33
N LEU A 32 -10.23 30.70 12.51
CA LEU A 32 -9.48 31.71 13.27
C LEU A 32 -8.06 31.92 12.70
N ILE A 33 -7.65 33.17 12.53
CA ILE A 33 -6.36 33.62 11.94
C ILE A 33 -5.13 32.84 12.43
N LEU A 34 -5.04 32.54 13.73
CA LEU A 34 -3.87 31.89 14.34
C LEU A 34 -4.10 30.39 14.61
N VAL A 35 -5.30 30.05 15.09
CA VAL A 35 -5.64 28.68 15.49
C VAL A 35 -5.79 27.78 14.25
N GLY A 36 -6.35 28.32 13.16
CA GLY A 36 -6.56 27.60 11.90
C GLY A 36 -5.28 27.25 11.16
N ALA A 37 -4.14 27.84 11.53
CA ALA A 37 -2.83 27.44 11.01
C ALA A 37 -2.22 26.25 11.76
N ILE A 38 -2.71 25.96 12.98
CA ILE A 38 -2.19 24.91 13.87
C ILE A 38 -3.11 23.68 13.84
N VAL A 39 -4.43 23.89 13.83
CA VAL A 39 -5.42 22.82 13.93
C VAL A 39 -5.62 22.14 12.56
N PRO A 40 -5.39 20.81 12.46
CA PRO A 40 -5.66 20.06 11.23
C PRO A 40 -7.16 19.76 11.12
N ALA A 41 -7.97 20.72 10.68
CA ALA A 41 -9.42 20.53 10.59
C ALA A 41 -9.85 19.56 9.47
N LEU A 42 -9.02 19.42 8.43
CA LEU A 42 -9.27 18.56 7.27
C LEU A 42 -9.51 17.09 7.67
N PRO A 43 -8.58 16.40 8.36
CA PRO A 43 -8.82 15.04 8.85
C PRO A 43 -10.02 14.93 9.79
N LEU A 44 -10.21 15.93 10.67
CA LEU A 44 -11.28 15.92 11.66
C LEU A 44 -12.66 15.98 11.01
N LEU A 45 -12.86 16.84 10.01
CA LEU A 45 -14.13 16.95 9.28
C LEU A 45 -14.41 15.73 8.41
N ILE A 46 -13.37 15.15 7.78
CA ILE A 46 -13.55 13.88 7.07
C ILE A 46 -13.98 12.78 8.06
N GLY A 47 -13.40 12.73 9.26
CA GLY A 47 -13.81 11.82 10.32
C GLY A 47 -15.27 12.02 10.78
N VAL A 48 -15.69 13.28 10.98
CA VAL A 48 -17.09 13.62 11.25
C VAL A 48 -17.99 13.18 10.10
N GLY A 49 -17.56 13.36 8.85
CA GLY A 49 -18.23 12.83 7.67
C GLY A 49 -18.47 11.32 7.77
N VAL A 50 -17.46 10.54 8.17
CA VAL A 50 -17.59 9.08 8.35
C VAL A 50 -18.68 8.76 9.39
N LEU A 51 -18.73 9.47 10.51
CA LEU A 51 -19.78 9.29 11.52
C LEU A 51 -21.19 9.57 10.97
N ILE A 52 -21.33 10.55 10.07
CA ILE A 52 -22.60 10.81 9.37
C ILE A 52 -22.97 9.61 8.49
N GLY A 53 -22.00 9.05 7.76
CA GLY A 53 -22.23 7.89 6.89
C GLY A 53 -22.53 6.59 7.63
N LEU A 54 -22.01 6.43 8.83
CA LEU A 54 -22.33 5.33 9.75
C LEU A 54 -23.73 5.46 10.39
N GLY A 55 -24.45 6.57 10.14
CA GLY A 55 -25.77 6.83 10.71
C GLY A 55 -25.76 7.37 12.15
N GLN A 56 -24.57 7.69 12.69
CA GLN A 56 -24.42 8.13 14.08
C GLN A 56 -24.68 9.64 14.28
N LEU A 57 -24.61 10.42 13.20
CA LEU A 57 -24.84 11.87 13.23
C LEU A 57 -25.68 12.30 12.03
N SER A 58 -26.71 13.12 12.23
CA SER A 58 -27.52 13.61 11.11
C SER A 58 -26.73 14.57 10.22
N GLY A 59 -26.65 14.27 8.92
CA GLY A 59 -25.88 15.06 7.95
C GLY A 59 -26.24 16.54 7.88
N PRO A 60 -27.53 16.91 7.72
CA PRO A 60 -27.94 18.32 7.67
C PRO A 60 -27.54 19.12 8.91
N TYR A 61 -27.64 18.51 10.09
CA TYR A 61 -27.25 19.14 11.35
C TYR A 61 -25.73 19.37 11.43
N ALA A 62 -24.93 18.36 11.08
CA ALA A 62 -23.47 18.48 11.09
C ALA A 62 -22.97 19.55 10.10
N VAL A 63 -23.58 19.60 8.90
CA VAL A 63 -23.30 20.65 7.90
C VAL A 63 -23.67 22.03 8.45
N ALA A 64 -24.83 22.17 9.09
CA ALA A 64 -25.25 23.43 9.70
C ALA A 64 -24.28 23.87 10.81
N CYS A 65 -23.91 22.99 11.73
CA CYS A 65 -22.96 23.27 12.81
C CYS A 65 -21.57 23.65 12.27
N ALA A 66 -21.05 22.90 11.28
CA ALA A 66 -19.77 23.18 10.66
C ALA A 66 -19.80 24.54 9.92
N ALA A 67 -20.84 24.80 9.12
CA ALA A 67 -21.00 26.06 8.40
C ALA A 67 -21.11 27.26 9.36
N LEU A 68 -21.89 27.12 10.44
CA LEU A 68 -22.02 28.16 11.46
C LEU A 68 -20.69 28.42 12.19
N GLY A 69 -19.96 27.37 12.59
CA GLY A 69 -18.66 27.51 13.26
C GLY A 69 -17.64 28.23 12.37
N ALA A 70 -17.56 27.79 11.12
CA ALA A 70 -16.75 28.43 10.08
C ALA A 70 -17.11 29.91 9.86
N PHE A 71 -18.41 30.23 9.78
CA PHE A 71 -18.90 31.58 9.54
C PHE A 71 -18.64 32.51 10.74
N VAL A 72 -18.84 32.02 11.96
CA VAL A 72 -18.53 32.77 13.18
C VAL A 72 -17.03 33.02 13.30
N GLY A 73 -16.19 32.02 13.01
CA GLY A 73 -14.73 32.17 13.05
C GLY A 73 -14.20 33.15 12.01
N ASP A 74 -14.73 33.10 10.79
CA ASP A 74 -14.49 34.10 9.75
C ASP A 74 -14.88 35.52 10.22
N GLY A 75 -16.05 35.65 10.85
CA GLY A 75 -16.53 36.91 11.41
C GLY A 75 -15.62 37.48 12.50
N VAL A 76 -15.14 36.63 13.40
CA VAL A 76 -14.15 37.02 14.44
C VAL A 76 -12.84 37.47 13.79
N SER A 77 -12.32 36.69 12.84
CA SER A 77 -11.11 37.02 12.09
C SER A 77 -11.25 38.34 11.31
N PHE A 78 -12.40 38.57 10.68
CA PHE A 78 -12.74 39.83 10.01
C PHE A 78 -12.77 41.01 10.97
N TRP A 79 -13.41 40.84 12.14
CA TRP A 79 -13.49 41.89 13.16
C TRP A 79 -12.12 42.26 13.73
N VAL A 80 -11.27 41.25 14.00
CA VAL A 80 -9.87 41.45 14.39
C VAL A 80 -9.12 42.23 13.30
N GLY A 81 -9.26 41.83 12.04
CA GLY A 81 -8.69 42.57 10.91
C GLY A 81 -9.11 44.03 10.85
N ARG A 82 -10.40 44.29 11.09
CA ARG A 82 -10.98 45.64 11.04
C ARG A 82 -10.59 46.51 12.23
N ARG A 83 -10.46 45.94 13.43
CA ARG A 83 -10.12 46.71 14.64
C ARG A 83 -8.63 47.07 14.71
N TRP A 84 -7.74 46.16 14.35
CA TRP A 84 -6.29 46.39 14.40
C TRP A 84 -5.71 46.96 13.10
N GLY A 85 -6.41 46.84 11.97
CA GLY A 85 -6.07 47.53 10.72
C GLY A 85 -4.61 47.35 10.31
N SER A 86 -3.90 48.46 10.04
CA SER A 86 -2.49 48.45 9.64
C SER A 86 -1.52 47.93 10.71
N GLN A 87 -1.91 47.91 11.99
CA GLN A 87 -1.06 47.46 13.11
C GLN A 87 -0.82 45.95 13.10
N LEU A 88 -1.70 45.17 12.46
CA LEU A 88 -1.52 43.72 12.23
C LEU A 88 -0.26 43.41 11.42
N ARG A 89 0.21 44.34 10.58
CA ARG A 89 1.45 44.17 9.79
C ARG A 89 2.69 44.03 10.67
N GLY A 90 2.68 44.62 11.87
CA GLY A 90 3.79 44.55 12.83
C GLY A 90 3.81 43.28 13.69
N HIS A 91 2.76 42.47 13.66
CA HIS A 91 2.60 41.31 14.53
C HIS A 91 2.78 39.99 13.76
N TRP A 92 3.27 38.97 14.45
CA TRP A 92 3.39 37.62 13.88
C TRP A 92 1.99 37.04 13.58
N PRO A 93 1.73 36.37 12.44
CA PRO A 93 2.67 35.89 11.41
C PRO A 93 2.96 36.89 10.28
N PHE A 94 2.26 38.03 10.21
CA PHE A 94 2.38 38.99 9.10
C PHE A 94 3.71 39.74 9.06
N SER A 95 4.36 39.95 10.21
CA SER A 95 5.70 40.54 10.29
C SER A 95 6.79 39.64 9.69
N ARG A 96 6.62 38.31 9.78
CA ARG A 96 7.57 37.31 9.27
C ARG A 96 7.28 36.90 7.81
N TYR A 97 6.02 37.05 7.37
CA TYR A 97 5.56 36.65 6.04
C TYR A 97 4.73 37.76 5.36
N PRO A 98 5.33 38.91 5.02
CA PRO A 98 4.61 40.06 4.42
C PRO A 98 3.95 39.71 3.07
N GLN A 99 4.50 38.74 2.34
CA GLN A 99 3.94 38.20 1.10
C GLN A 99 2.50 37.66 1.24
N LEU A 100 2.06 37.25 2.44
CA LEU A 100 0.69 36.76 2.66
C LEU A 100 -0.34 37.90 2.53
N LEU A 101 0.01 39.08 3.05
CA LEU A 101 -0.78 40.30 2.90
C LEU A 101 -0.84 40.74 1.44
N GLU A 102 0.30 40.80 0.76
CA GLU A 102 0.37 41.20 -0.65
C GLU A 102 -0.41 40.27 -1.59
N ARG A 103 -0.46 38.96 -1.28
CA ARG A 103 -1.27 37.99 -2.03
C ARG A 103 -2.75 38.19 -1.74
N GLY A 104 -3.13 38.42 -0.49
CA GLY A 104 -4.51 38.75 -0.10
C GLY A 104 -4.99 40.02 -0.79
N GLU A 105 -4.25 41.13 -0.66
CA GLU A 105 -4.55 42.41 -1.30
C GLU A 105 -4.69 42.28 -2.83
N ARG A 106 -3.81 41.53 -3.50
CA ARG A 106 -3.91 41.25 -4.94
C ARG A 106 -5.17 40.45 -5.30
N LEU A 107 -5.56 39.48 -4.48
CA LEU A 107 -6.76 38.69 -4.71
C LEU A 107 -8.03 39.56 -4.63
N PHE A 108 -8.05 40.53 -3.71
CA PHE A 108 -9.16 41.46 -3.53
C PHE A 108 -9.24 42.58 -4.59
N ARG A 109 -8.15 42.90 -5.31
CA ARG A 109 -8.13 43.96 -6.34
C ARG A 109 -9.00 43.68 -7.57
N ARG A 110 -9.35 42.43 -7.85
CA ARG A 110 -10.06 42.05 -9.08
C ARG A 110 -11.56 41.82 -8.85
N ASP A 111 -11.92 40.94 -7.92
CA ASP A 111 -13.31 40.68 -7.52
C ASP A 111 -13.35 40.21 -6.06
N SER A 112 -13.69 41.12 -5.15
CA SER A 112 -13.63 40.91 -3.70
C SER A 112 -14.55 39.79 -3.19
N VAL A 113 -15.68 39.52 -3.86
CA VAL A 113 -16.63 38.47 -3.45
C VAL A 113 -16.10 37.09 -3.87
N LYS A 114 -15.62 36.96 -5.11
CA LYS A 114 -14.98 35.72 -5.58
C LYS A 114 -13.70 35.41 -4.82
N ALA A 115 -12.95 36.44 -4.43
CA ALA A 115 -11.75 36.29 -3.62
C ALA A 115 -12.02 35.58 -2.28
N ILE A 116 -13.08 35.97 -1.57
CA ILE A 116 -13.47 35.34 -0.28
C ILE A 116 -13.79 33.87 -0.49
N PHE A 117 -14.53 33.54 -1.55
CA PHE A 117 -14.92 32.16 -1.84
C PHE A 117 -13.72 31.29 -2.23
N VAL A 118 -12.91 31.73 -3.19
CA VAL A 118 -11.75 30.98 -3.70
C VAL A 118 -10.69 30.80 -2.61
N ALA A 119 -10.43 31.85 -1.83
CA ALA A 119 -9.42 31.80 -0.79
C ALA A 119 -9.68 30.71 0.27
N ARG A 120 -10.95 30.36 0.49
CA ARG A 120 -11.34 29.31 1.43
C ARG A 120 -10.81 27.93 1.05
N TYR A 121 -10.47 27.71 -0.21
CA TYR A 121 -9.92 26.44 -0.71
C TYR A 121 -8.40 26.46 -0.87
N VAL A 122 -7.74 27.58 -0.58
CA VAL A 122 -6.28 27.73 -0.71
C VAL A 122 -5.64 27.65 0.68
N GLY A 123 -5.18 26.46 1.04
CA GLY A 123 -4.75 26.10 2.41
C GLY A 123 -3.91 27.14 3.16
N PRO A 124 -2.75 27.59 2.63
CA PRO A 124 -1.86 28.48 3.37
C PRO A 124 -2.37 29.91 3.61
N ILE A 125 -3.38 30.36 2.85
CA ILE A 125 -3.89 31.74 2.92
C ILE A 125 -5.27 31.85 3.56
N ARG A 126 -6.01 30.73 3.64
CA ARG A 126 -7.41 30.67 4.09
C ARG A 126 -7.67 31.39 5.43
N PRO A 127 -6.95 31.12 6.55
CA PRO A 127 -7.24 31.75 7.83
C PRO A 127 -7.02 33.28 7.83
N PHE A 128 -6.22 33.78 6.89
CA PHE A 128 -5.81 35.18 6.85
C PHE A 128 -6.73 36.06 6.00
N VAL A 129 -7.49 35.49 5.06
CA VAL A 129 -8.32 36.25 4.12
C VAL A 129 -9.44 37.05 4.80
N PRO A 130 -10.20 36.50 5.78
CA PRO A 130 -11.13 37.29 6.59
C PRO A 130 -10.48 38.50 7.24
N ALA A 131 -9.29 38.33 7.82
CA ALA A 131 -8.52 39.40 8.46
C ALA A 131 -8.16 40.51 7.48
N VAL A 132 -7.64 40.14 6.30
CA VAL A 132 -7.25 41.08 5.26
C VAL A 132 -8.46 41.84 4.73
N ALA A 133 -9.62 41.19 4.56
CA ALA A 133 -10.86 41.86 4.19
C ALA A 133 -11.30 42.89 5.25
N GLY A 134 -11.11 42.57 6.53
CA GLY A 134 -11.34 43.48 7.66
C GLY A 134 -10.39 44.67 7.64
N MET A 135 -9.09 44.45 7.42
CA MET A 135 -8.07 45.50 7.32
C MET A 135 -8.37 46.47 6.18
N LEU A 136 -8.89 45.96 5.06
CA LEU A 136 -9.33 46.75 3.89
C LEU A 136 -10.70 47.42 4.10
N HIS A 137 -11.31 47.32 5.29
CA HIS A 137 -12.59 47.94 5.65
C HIS A 137 -13.74 47.58 4.70
N MET A 138 -13.77 46.33 4.23
CA MET A 138 -14.86 45.86 3.35
C MET A 138 -16.23 45.99 4.04
N PRO A 139 -17.28 46.46 3.36
CA PRO A 139 -18.60 46.61 3.98
C PRO A 139 -19.20 45.24 4.33
N LEU A 140 -19.69 45.10 5.57
CA LEU A 140 -20.28 43.85 6.10
C LEU A 140 -21.39 43.28 5.21
N ARG A 141 -22.19 44.15 4.58
CA ARG A 141 -23.26 43.75 3.65
C ARG A 141 -22.76 42.95 2.44
N ARG A 142 -21.50 43.14 2.03
CA ARG A 142 -20.86 42.37 0.95
C ARG A 142 -20.10 41.16 1.49
N TYR A 143 -19.51 41.28 2.68
CA TYR A 143 -18.71 40.22 3.29
C TYR A 143 -19.57 39.05 3.82
N LEU A 144 -20.61 39.34 4.59
CA LEU A 144 -21.45 38.31 5.26
C LEU A 144 -22.06 37.31 4.27
N PRO A 145 -22.76 37.70 3.18
CA PRO A 145 -23.33 36.71 2.27
C PRO A 145 -22.25 35.88 1.55
N ALA A 146 -21.12 36.50 1.21
CA ALA A 146 -20.00 35.81 0.57
C ALA A 146 -19.33 34.78 1.50
N SER A 147 -19.09 35.15 2.75
CA SER A 147 -18.52 34.27 3.78
C SER A 147 -19.50 33.14 4.14
N ALA A 148 -20.80 33.43 4.27
CA ALA A 148 -21.81 32.40 4.55
C ALA A 148 -21.90 31.35 3.44
N ALA A 149 -21.95 31.79 2.17
CA ALA A 149 -21.95 30.89 1.03
C ALA A 149 -20.65 30.06 0.95
N ALA A 150 -19.50 30.69 1.23
CA ALA A 150 -18.22 29.99 1.27
C ALA A 150 -18.17 28.96 2.41
N ALA A 151 -18.64 29.31 3.61
CA ALA A 151 -18.68 28.43 4.77
C ALA A 151 -19.59 27.21 4.55
N LEU A 152 -20.78 27.42 3.99
CA LEU A 152 -21.70 26.34 3.65
C LEU A 152 -21.13 25.41 2.57
N SER A 153 -20.62 25.97 1.48
CA SER A 153 -20.01 25.20 0.39
C SER A 153 -18.81 24.39 0.88
N TRP A 154 -18.01 24.96 1.77
CA TRP A 154 -16.87 24.29 2.40
C TRP A 154 -17.31 23.17 3.34
N ALA A 155 -18.30 23.40 4.21
CA ALA A 155 -18.82 22.38 5.12
C ALA A 155 -19.33 21.15 4.34
N VAL A 156 -20.11 21.37 3.28
CA VAL A 156 -20.57 20.29 2.40
C VAL A 156 -19.38 19.57 1.75
N LEU A 157 -18.47 20.32 1.12
CA LEU A 157 -17.36 19.72 0.38
C LEU A 157 -16.44 18.86 1.25
N PHE A 158 -16.20 19.24 2.52
CA PHE A 158 -15.29 18.51 3.39
C PHE A 158 -15.95 17.40 4.22
N LEU A 159 -17.25 17.48 4.49
CA LEU A 159 -18.00 16.39 5.13
C LEU A 159 -18.38 15.29 4.13
N LEU A 160 -18.64 15.63 2.86
CA LEU A 160 -19.18 14.71 1.86
C LEU A 160 -18.27 13.50 1.54
N PRO A 161 -16.93 13.64 1.38
CA PRO A 161 -16.05 12.49 1.17
C PRO A 161 -16.06 11.50 2.34
N GLY A 162 -16.08 12.02 3.57
CA GLY A 162 -16.21 11.20 4.78
C GLY A 162 -17.58 10.54 4.85
N TRP A 163 -18.64 11.26 4.51
CA TRP A 163 -20.01 10.73 4.48
C TRP A 163 -20.16 9.59 3.48
N ALA A 164 -19.61 9.74 2.27
CA ALA A 164 -19.53 8.68 1.28
C ALA A 164 -18.76 7.46 1.80
N LEU A 165 -17.61 7.68 2.44
CA LEU A 165 -16.80 6.62 3.03
C LEU A 165 -17.52 5.90 4.17
N GLY A 166 -18.26 6.61 5.01
CA GLY A 166 -19.04 6.04 6.12
C GLY A 166 -20.20 5.16 5.64
N GLN A 167 -20.94 5.59 4.60
CA GLN A 167 -21.99 4.74 4.02
C GLN A 167 -21.41 3.50 3.32
N ALA A 168 -20.20 3.63 2.77
CA ALA A 168 -19.45 2.52 2.22
C ALA A 168 -18.74 1.67 3.29
N TYR A 169 -18.79 2.03 4.58
CA TYR A 169 -17.89 1.51 5.59
C TYR A 169 -17.96 -0.01 5.71
N ASP A 170 -19.11 -0.66 5.89
CA ASP A 170 -19.07 -2.14 6.05
C ASP A 170 -18.77 -2.87 4.72
N ALA A 171 -18.94 -2.23 3.56
CA ALA A 171 -18.53 -2.79 2.27
C ALA A 171 -17.03 -2.65 2.02
N VAL A 172 -16.46 -1.51 2.42
CA VAL A 172 -15.02 -1.20 2.39
C VAL A 172 -14.31 -1.90 3.55
N ALA A 173 -14.92 -2.13 4.70
CA ALA A 173 -14.30 -2.82 5.83
C ALA A 173 -14.14 -4.31 5.53
N ALA A 174 -15.15 -4.94 4.91
CA ALA A 174 -15.12 -6.35 4.56
C ALA A 174 -14.08 -6.71 3.48
N VAL A 175 -13.72 -5.75 2.60
CA VAL A 175 -12.84 -5.98 1.44
C VAL A 175 -11.58 -5.11 1.44
N ALA A 176 -11.62 -3.95 2.08
CA ALA A 176 -10.57 -2.94 2.05
C ALA A 176 -10.07 -2.50 3.42
N GLY A 177 -10.54 -3.07 4.55
CA GLY A 177 -9.93 -2.81 5.85
C GLY A 177 -8.42 -3.11 5.84
N ARG A 178 -8.05 -4.29 5.34
CA ARG A 178 -6.63 -4.66 5.15
C ARG A 178 -5.94 -3.85 4.06
N LEU A 179 -6.60 -3.60 2.92
CA LEU A 179 -6.04 -2.78 1.83
C LEU A 179 -5.70 -1.36 2.30
N LEU A 180 -6.58 -0.72 3.07
CA LEU A 180 -6.37 0.61 3.64
C LEU A 180 -5.19 0.61 4.60
N ILE A 181 -5.06 -0.41 5.45
CA ILE A 181 -3.91 -0.56 6.34
C ILE A 181 -2.63 -0.72 5.52
N VAL A 182 -2.62 -1.56 4.49
CA VAL A 182 -1.46 -1.78 3.61
C VAL A 182 -1.06 -0.50 2.88
N LEU A 183 -2.03 0.24 2.32
CA LEU A 183 -1.78 1.53 1.68
C LEU A 183 -1.30 2.59 2.67
N ALA A 184 -1.88 2.64 3.87
CA ALA A 184 -1.45 3.56 4.92
C ALA A 184 -0.03 3.25 5.39
N LEU A 185 0.33 1.97 5.56
CA LEU A 185 1.68 1.54 5.89
C LEU A 185 2.67 1.88 4.77
N LEU A 186 2.32 1.63 3.50
CA LEU A 186 3.14 2.01 2.36
C LEU A 186 3.38 3.54 2.32
N LEU A 187 2.32 4.33 2.49
CA LEU A 187 2.42 5.80 2.53
C LEU A 187 3.24 6.28 3.74
N LEU A 188 3.11 5.63 4.90
CA LEU A 188 3.91 5.92 6.09
C LEU A 188 5.39 5.65 5.84
N VAL A 189 5.73 4.51 5.24
CA VAL A 189 7.10 4.15 4.87
C VAL A 189 7.68 5.15 3.87
N LEU A 190 6.89 5.53 2.85
CA LEU A 190 7.28 6.56 1.88
C LEU A 190 7.51 7.92 2.53
N ALA A 191 6.61 8.35 3.43
CA ALA A 191 6.74 9.59 4.17
C ALA A 191 7.97 9.59 5.10
N LEU A 192 8.24 8.47 5.77
CA LEU A 192 9.40 8.30 6.62
C LEU A 192 10.69 8.38 5.81
N ILE A 193 10.78 7.69 4.66
CA ILE A 193 11.96 7.72 3.81
C ILE A 193 12.15 9.11 3.18
N TRP A 194 11.07 9.75 2.74
CA TRP A 194 11.09 11.12 2.27
C TRP A 194 11.61 12.08 3.34
N ALA A 195 11.13 11.95 4.58
CA ALA A 195 11.60 12.72 5.71
C ALA A 195 13.08 12.42 6.01
N VAL A 196 13.49 11.17 6.12
CA VAL A 196 14.88 10.77 6.38
C VAL A 196 15.82 11.33 5.33
N VAL A 197 15.51 11.19 4.04
CA VAL A 197 16.35 11.72 2.95
C VAL A 197 16.39 13.25 2.97
N LEU A 198 15.26 13.94 3.16
CA LEU A 198 15.25 15.41 3.21
C LEU A 198 15.93 15.98 4.45
N TYR A 199 15.61 15.46 5.64
CA TYR A 199 16.19 15.94 6.88
C TYR A 199 17.67 15.58 6.97
N SER A 200 18.09 14.38 6.56
CA SER A 200 19.51 14.05 6.47
C SER A 200 20.22 14.99 5.50
N TYR A 201 19.68 15.21 4.30
CA TYR A 201 20.26 16.15 3.33
C TYR A 201 20.40 17.57 3.89
N ARG A 202 19.34 18.10 4.51
CA ARG A 202 19.32 19.45 5.08
C ARG A 202 20.24 19.56 6.31
N TRP A 203 20.27 18.53 7.16
CA TRP A 203 21.13 18.47 8.32
C TRP A 203 22.59 18.41 7.90
N PHE A 204 22.95 17.54 6.96
CA PHE A 204 24.30 17.49 6.39
C PHE A 204 24.67 18.81 5.71
N ALA A 205 23.78 19.41 4.92
CA ALA A 205 24.06 20.70 4.29
C ALA A 205 24.28 21.84 5.30
N ALA A 206 23.61 21.81 6.46
CA ALA A 206 23.75 22.83 7.50
C ALA A 206 24.94 22.58 8.45
N HIS A 207 25.31 21.32 8.69
CA HIS A 207 26.32 20.95 9.70
C HIS A 207 27.64 20.47 9.11
N ALA A 208 27.74 20.23 7.79
CA ALA A 208 28.95 19.71 7.16
C ALA A 208 30.19 20.55 7.49
N ASP A 209 30.09 21.88 7.38
CA ASP A 209 31.21 22.79 7.65
C ASP A 209 31.62 22.76 9.12
N ALA A 210 30.65 22.71 10.05
CA ALA A 210 30.91 22.69 11.49
C ALA A 210 31.47 21.34 11.97
N LEU A 211 30.95 20.22 11.47
CA LEU A 211 31.44 18.87 11.78
C LEU A 211 32.85 18.67 11.24
N LEU A 212 33.11 19.17 10.03
CA LEU A 212 34.45 19.18 9.48
C LEU A 212 35.40 20.03 10.32
N ALA A 213 35.01 21.25 10.70
CA ALA A 213 35.87 22.11 11.52
C ALA A 213 36.26 21.42 12.84
N ARG A 214 35.31 20.71 13.47
CA ARG A 214 35.57 19.88 14.66
C ARG A 214 36.47 18.70 14.38
N ALA A 215 36.24 17.96 13.29
CA ALA A 215 37.07 16.81 12.90
C ALA A 215 38.52 17.23 12.59
N LEU A 216 38.72 18.37 11.92
CA LEU A 216 40.03 18.94 11.65
C LEU A 216 40.71 19.43 12.92
N ALA A 217 39.98 20.10 13.81
CA ALA A 217 40.52 20.54 15.11
C ALA A 217 40.96 19.35 15.97
N TRP A 218 40.12 18.31 16.08
CA TRP A 218 40.45 17.07 16.78
C TRP A 218 41.66 16.37 16.14
N SER A 219 41.68 16.26 14.81
CA SER A 219 42.78 15.61 14.10
C SER A 219 44.11 16.35 14.26
N ARG A 220 44.11 17.68 14.34
CA ARG A 220 45.31 18.49 14.62
C ARG A 220 45.78 18.33 16.07
N ALA A 221 44.86 18.15 17.01
CA ALA A 221 45.18 17.94 18.43
C ALA A 221 45.67 16.52 18.73
N HIS A 222 45.47 15.56 17.82
CA HIS A 222 45.84 14.16 18.05
C HIS A 222 47.32 13.88 17.70
N PRO A 223 48.12 13.29 18.61
CA PRO A 223 49.58 13.23 18.49
C PRO A 223 50.11 12.38 17.32
N VAL A 224 49.34 11.40 16.84
CA VAL A 224 49.73 10.53 15.71
C VAL A 224 49.08 10.98 14.39
N LEU A 225 47.81 11.40 14.43
CA LEU A 225 47.06 11.81 13.23
C LEU A 225 47.39 13.23 12.77
N GLY A 226 47.93 14.10 13.64
CA GLY A 226 48.31 15.48 13.30
C GLY A 226 49.34 15.59 12.17
N ARG A 227 50.27 14.63 12.06
CA ARG A 227 51.31 14.60 11.01
C ARG A 227 50.79 14.17 9.63
N HIS A 228 49.78 13.29 9.57
CA HIS A 228 49.24 12.76 8.32
C HIS A 228 47.98 13.49 7.82
N SER A 229 47.29 14.21 8.70
CA SER A 229 46.05 14.92 8.38
C SER A 229 46.23 16.19 7.55
N VAL A 230 47.38 16.87 7.67
CA VAL A 230 47.70 18.06 6.86
C VAL A 230 47.88 17.70 5.38
N ALA A 231 48.36 16.49 5.06
CA ALA A 231 48.53 16.04 3.68
C ALA A 231 47.21 15.58 3.00
N ILE A 232 46.22 15.19 3.80
CA ILE A 232 44.90 14.69 3.30
C ILE A 232 43.84 15.81 3.31
N PHE A 233 43.93 16.76 4.24
CA PHE A 233 42.97 17.85 4.44
C PHE A 233 43.61 19.23 4.23
N ASP A 234 44.09 19.48 3.02
CA ASP A 234 44.58 20.79 2.62
C ASP A 234 43.39 21.79 2.51
N PRO A 235 43.30 22.82 3.37
CA PRO A 235 42.17 23.76 3.42
C PRO A 235 42.03 24.60 2.13
N ASN A 236 43.10 24.70 1.34
CA ASN A 236 43.11 25.44 0.08
C ASN A 236 42.45 24.68 -1.09
N ARG A 237 42.15 23.38 -0.94
CA ARG A 237 41.39 22.61 -1.93
C ARG A 237 39.95 22.42 -1.46
N ARG A 238 39.03 23.23 -2.00
CA ARG A 238 37.58 23.21 -1.67
C ARG A 238 36.88 21.85 -1.83
N GLU A 239 37.52 20.85 -2.46
CA GLU A 239 36.96 19.52 -2.72
C GLU A 239 37.38 18.42 -1.71
N THR A 240 38.45 18.59 -0.93
CA THR A 240 38.93 17.56 0.03
C THR A 240 38.00 17.41 1.23
N VAL A 241 37.37 18.51 1.62
CA VAL A 241 36.47 18.65 2.77
C VAL A 241 35.17 17.82 2.64
N PRO A 242 34.39 17.92 1.55
CA PRO A 242 33.22 17.06 1.38
C PRO A 242 33.57 15.57 1.23
N LEU A 243 34.76 15.27 0.67
CA LEU A 243 35.24 13.89 0.53
C LEU A 243 35.62 13.26 1.88
N ALA A 244 36.15 14.06 2.81
CA ALA A 244 36.45 13.69 4.19
C ALA A 244 35.20 13.20 4.92
N LEU A 245 34.17 14.04 4.89
CA LEU A 245 32.90 13.81 5.56
C LEU A 245 32.21 12.57 4.98
N LEU A 246 32.25 12.41 3.65
CA LEU A 246 31.67 11.26 2.97
C LEU A 246 32.43 9.96 3.30
N ALA A 247 33.75 10.02 3.50
CA ALA A 247 34.55 8.89 3.98
C ALA A 247 34.24 8.53 5.45
N ALA A 248 34.02 9.52 6.33
CA ALA A 248 33.59 9.25 7.71
C ALA A 248 32.19 8.61 7.77
N VAL A 249 31.25 9.13 6.99
CA VAL A 249 29.90 8.52 6.84
C VAL A 249 30.00 7.09 6.30
N LEU A 250 30.87 6.86 5.32
CA LEU A 250 31.14 5.53 4.79
C LEU A 250 31.66 4.58 5.89
N LEU A 251 32.60 5.02 6.73
CA LEU A 251 33.12 4.19 7.83
C LEU A 251 32.03 3.83 8.84
N VAL A 252 31.19 4.80 9.23
CA VAL A 252 30.07 4.55 10.15
C VAL A 252 29.08 3.56 9.53
N LEU A 253 28.70 3.76 8.27
CA LEU A 253 27.77 2.85 7.59
C LEU A 253 28.37 1.47 7.34
N ALA A 254 29.66 1.36 7.06
CA ALA A 254 30.35 0.09 6.96
C ALA A 254 30.39 -0.64 8.31
N TRP A 255 30.60 0.08 9.41
CA TRP A 255 30.53 -0.50 10.76
C TRP A 255 29.12 -0.96 11.12
N VAL A 256 28.10 -0.16 10.80
CA VAL A 256 26.68 -0.55 10.96
C VAL A 256 26.35 -1.79 10.12
N LEU A 257 26.77 -1.82 8.85
CA LEU A 257 26.60 -2.98 7.97
C LEU A 257 27.29 -4.21 8.55
N PHE A 258 28.52 -4.08 9.04
CA PHE A 258 29.26 -5.18 9.65
C PHE A 258 28.57 -5.70 10.91
N GLY A 259 28.15 -4.81 11.82
CA GLY A 259 27.40 -5.19 13.02
C GLY A 259 26.06 -5.84 12.68
N PHE A 260 25.37 -5.34 11.65
CA PHE A 260 24.12 -5.93 11.15
C PHE A 260 24.34 -7.32 10.56
N LEU A 261 25.36 -7.52 9.72
CA LEU A 261 25.72 -8.83 9.18
C LEU A 261 26.11 -9.80 10.29
N ALA A 262 26.90 -9.35 11.27
CA ALA A 262 27.27 -10.17 12.42
C ALA A 262 26.06 -10.60 13.25
N LEU A 263 25.07 -9.71 13.42
CA LEU A 263 23.82 -10.03 14.11
C LEU A 263 23.01 -11.09 13.34
N VAL A 264 22.82 -10.89 12.03
CA VAL A 264 22.04 -11.79 11.18
C VAL A 264 22.70 -13.16 11.07
N VAL A 265 24.00 -13.21 10.78
CA VAL A 265 24.76 -14.46 10.66
C VAL A 265 24.91 -15.15 12.02
N GLY A 266 25.12 -14.38 13.10
CA GLY A 266 25.31 -14.92 14.45
C GLY A 266 24.06 -15.56 15.04
N HIS A 267 22.85 -15.11 14.67
CA HIS A 267 21.61 -15.74 15.10
C HIS A 267 21.32 -17.04 14.33
N GLY A 268 21.71 -17.16 13.06
CA GLY A 268 21.44 -18.35 12.23
C GLY A 268 19.95 -18.64 11.96
N GLN A 269 19.05 -17.80 12.45
CA GLN A 269 17.60 -17.86 12.27
C GLN A 269 17.07 -16.45 11.96
N PRO A 270 15.88 -16.33 11.33
CA PRO A 270 15.23 -15.02 11.14
C PRO A 270 15.13 -14.27 12.47
N LEU A 271 15.33 -12.95 12.45
CA LEU A 271 15.24 -12.14 13.66
C LEU A 271 13.80 -12.15 14.20
N ALA A 272 13.62 -11.95 15.50
CA ALA A 272 12.28 -11.83 16.09
C ALA A 272 11.42 -10.76 15.40
N LEU A 273 12.07 -9.65 14.97
CA LEU A 273 11.43 -8.60 14.18
C LEU A 273 11.02 -9.06 12.78
N ASP A 274 11.81 -9.95 12.15
CA ASP A 274 11.49 -10.52 10.84
C ASP A 274 10.23 -11.38 10.91
N LEU A 275 10.13 -12.25 11.93
CA LEU A 275 8.96 -13.10 12.17
C LEU A 275 7.71 -12.28 12.49
N TRP A 276 7.81 -11.33 13.41
CA TRP A 276 6.70 -10.46 13.77
C TRP A 276 6.19 -9.65 12.58
N LEU A 277 7.09 -9.08 11.78
CA LEU A 277 6.69 -8.31 10.61
C LEU A 277 6.13 -9.22 9.51
N PHE A 278 6.68 -10.42 9.33
CA PHE A 278 6.14 -11.40 8.39
C PHE A 278 4.71 -11.80 8.76
N GLU A 279 4.43 -12.12 10.03
CA GLU A 279 3.08 -12.43 10.50
C GLU A 279 2.13 -11.25 10.32
N LEU A 280 2.58 -10.03 10.65
CA LEU A 280 1.81 -8.81 10.43
C LEU A 280 1.48 -8.64 8.94
N MET A 281 2.47 -8.71 8.06
CA MET A 281 2.25 -8.57 6.61
C MET A 281 1.35 -9.69 6.06
N HIS A 282 1.55 -10.93 6.51
CA HIS A 282 0.76 -12.06 6.08
C HIS A 282 -0.72 -11.90 6.49
N SER A 283 -0.98 -11.42 7.70
CA SER A 283 -2.34 -11.12 8.18
C SER A 283 -3.06 -10.05 7.35
N LEU A 284 -2.29 -9.18 6.68
CA LEU A 284 -2.78 -8.09 5.84
C LEU A 284 -2.97 -8.49 4.36
N ARG A 285 -2.63 -9.74 3.98
CA ARG A 285 -2.81 -10.25 2.61
C ARG A 285 -4.26 -10.15 2.14
N ASN A 286 -4.44 -9.70 0.90
CA ASN A 286 -5.74 -9.54 0.27
C ASN A 286 -5.59 -9.51 -1.26
N PRO A 287 -6.44 -10.21 -2.03
CA PRO A 287 -6.38 -10.24 -3.50
C PRO A 287 -6.37 -8.86 -4.19
N LEU A 288 -6.98 -7.83 -3.60
CA LEU A 288 -6.94 -6.46 -4.15
C LEU A 288 -5.57 -5.78 -3.97
N ALA A 289 -4.84 -6.11 -2.92
CA ALA A 289 -3.51 -5.56 -2.61
C ALA A 289 -2.38 -6.41 -3.21
N ASP A 290 -2.58 -7.73 -3.28
CA ASP A 290 -1.59 -8.70 -3.74
C ASP A 290 -1.16 -8.45 -5.19
N ARG A 291 -2.11 -8.22 -6.10
CA ARG A 291 -1.80 -7.93 -7.52
C ARG A 291 -1.00 -6.64 -7.74
N PRO A 292 -1.43 -5.46 -7.23
CA PRO A 292 -0.64 -4.24 -7.40
C PRO A 292 0.71 -4.34 -6.68
N LEU A 293 0.79 -4.96 -5.51
CA LEU A 293 2.08 -5.13 -4.82
C LEU A 293 3.01 -6.11 -5.56
N ALA A 294 2.49 -7.18 -6.16
CA ALA A 294 3.26 -8.02 -7.07
C ALA A 294 3.78 -7.22 -8.28
N ALA A 295 2.95 -6.38 -8.89
CA ALA A 295 3.39 -5.51 -9.98
C ALA A 295 4.49 -4.54 -9.52
N LEU A 296 4.36 -3.95 -8.33
CA LEU A 296 5.35 -3.04 -7.73
C LEU A 296 6.65 -3.75 -7.35
N ALA A 297 6.59 -4.98 -6.83
CA ALA A 297 7.77 -5.80 -6.54
C ALA A 297 8.53 -6.18 -7.82
N ALA A 298 7.82 -6.41 -8.93
CA ALA A 298 8.39 -6.73 -10.24
C ALA A 298 9.16 -5.55 -10.88
N ILE A 299 8.95 -4.32 -10.41
CA ILE A 299 9.72 -3.15 -10.89
C ILE A 299 11.21 -3.30 -10.56
N GLY A 300 11.56 -4.06 -9.52
CA GLY A 300 12.94 -4.37 -9.15
C GLY A 300 13.58 -5.49 -9.97
N ASP A 301 12.87 -6.10 -10.91
CA ASP A 301 13.39 -7.21 -11.70
C ASP A 301 14.43 -6.76 -12.73
N ALA A 302 15.30 -7.69 -13.12
CA ALA A 302 16.33 -7.43 -14.12
C ALA A 302 15.76 -6.96 -15.47
N GLN A 303 14.56 -7.43 -15.84
CA GLN A 303 13.85 -7.04 -17.06
C GLN A 303 13.51 -5.54 -17.11
N VAL A 304 13.35 -4.89 -15.95
CA VAL A 304 13.05 -3.46 -15.84
C VAL A 304 14.33 -2.65 -15.68
N LEU A 305 15.27 -3.13 -14.86
CA LEU A 305 16.51 -2.40 -14.56
C LEU A 305 17.52 -2.44 -15.72
N THR A 306 17.60 -3.54 -16.48
CA THR A 306 18.59 -3.73 -17.55
C THR A 306 18.40 -2.75 -18.71
N PRO A 307 17.19 -2.54 -19.27
CA PRO A 307 16.98 -1.55 -20.34
C PRO A 307 17.38 -0.13 -19.93
N ALA A 308 16.97 0.30 -18.74
CA ALA A 308 17.31 1.62 -18.21
C ALA A 308 18.83 1.79 -18.03
N THR A 309 19.49 0.73 -17.57
CA THR A 309 20.95 0.65 -17.42
C THR A 309 21.68 0.73 -18.75
N LEU A 310 21.24 -0.04 -19.74
CA LEU A 310 21.83 -0.04 -21.09
C LEU A 310 21.64 1.29 -21.79
N ALA A 311 20.50 1.95 -21.59
CA ALA A 311 20.26 3.30 -22.10
C ALA A 311 21.30 4.29 -21.55
N VAL A 312 21.52 4.31 -20.23
CA VAL A 312 22.54 5.16 -19.59
C VAL A 312 23.93 4.85 -20.13
N LEU A 313 24.30 3.56 -20.21
CA LEU A 313 25.59 3.14 -20.74
C LEU A 313 25.79 3.57 -22.19
N GLY A 314 24.78 3.37 -23.05
CA GLY A 314 24.80 3.77 -24.45
C GLY A 314 24.95 5.28 -24.62
N TYR A 315 24.27 6.08 -23.80
CA TYR A 315 24.45 7.53 -23.80
C TYR A 315 25.85 7.96 -23.34
N LEU A 316 26.39 7.34 -22.28
CA LEU A 316 27.73 7.63 -21.80
C LEU A 316 28.80 7.24 -22.84
N ALA A 317 28.63 6.10 -23.52
CA ALA A 317 29.50 5.66 -24.60
C ALA A 317 29.41 6.59 -25.82
N TRP A 318 28.20 6.96 -26.25
CA TRP A 318 27.98 7.88 -27.36
C TRP A 318 28.61 9.25 -27.11
N ARG A 319 28.51 9.76 -25.87
CA ARG A 319 29.16 11.00 -25.44
C ARG A 319 30.64 10.83 -25.10
N ARG A 320 31.24 9.66 -25.37
CA ARG A 320 32.65 9.31 -25.12
C ARG A 320 33.11 9.56 -23.66
N ARG A 321 32.21 9.34 -22.69
CA ARG A 321 32.46 9.53 -21.25
C ARG A 321 32.91 8.23 -20.58
N TRP A 322 34.02 7.67 -21.05
CA TRP A 322 34.52 6.34 -20.64
C TRP A 322 34.76 6.18 -19.14
N LEU A 323 35.20 7.23 -18.44
CA LEU A 323 35.35 7.17 -16.98
C LEU A 323 34.02 6.98 -16.25
N ALA A 324 32.97 7.70 -16.66
CA ALA A 324 31.63 7.55 -16.06
C ALA A 324 31.02 6.19 -16.42
N ALA A 325 31.19 5.75 -17.68
CA ALA A 325 30.76 4.42 -18.12
C ALA A 325 31.46 3.29 -17.34
N GLY A 326 32.76 3.43 -17.09
CA GLY A 326 33.53 2.46 -16.30
C GLY A 326 33.06 2.36 -14.85
N HIS A 327 32.80 3.49 -14.18
CA HIS A 327 32.23 3.46 -12.82
C HIS A 327 30.79 2.91 -12.84
N TRP A 328 29.98 3.24 -13.84
CA TRP A 328 28.62 2.72 -14.01
C TRP A 328 28.61 1.19 -14.13
N LEU A 329 29.48 0.63 -14.97
CA LEU A 329 29.65 -0.82 -15.13
C LEU A 329 30.20 -1.47 -13.86
N ALA A 330 31.21 -0.86 -13.22
CA ALA A 330 31.78 -1.36 -11.98
C ALA A 330 30.75 -1.40 -10.84
N ALA A 331 29.84 -0.41 -10.76
CA ALA A 331 28.76 -0.37 -9.78
C ALA A 331 27.93 -1.65 -9.83
N ILE A 332 27.53 -2.03 -11.05
CA ILE A 332 26.59 -3.11 -11.32
C ILE A 332 27.29 -4.46 -11.22
N ALA A 333 28.45 -4.60 -11.84
CA ALA A 333 29.22 -5.84 -11.82
C ALA A 333 29.57 -6.25 -10.38
N PHE A 334 30.04 -5.30 -9.57
CA PHE A 334 30.36 -5.59 -8.17
C PHE A 334 29.11 -5.88 -7.35
N GLY A 335 28.02 -5.13 -7.55
CA GLY A 335 26.75 -5.42 -6.88
C GLY A 335 26.27 -6.85 -7.13
N LEU A 336 26.27 -7.28 -8.40
CA LEU A 336 25.88 -8.65 -8.78
C LEU A 336 26.83 -9.70 -8.18
N ALA A 337 28.14 -9.49 -8.28
CA ALA A 337 29.13 -10.41 -7.73
C ALA A 337 29.00 -10.53 -6.20
N LEU A 338 28.84 -9.41 -5.50
CA LEU A 338 28.75 -9.39 -4.04
C LEU A 338 27.46 -10.02 -3.52
N THR A 339 26.33 -9.74 -4.16
CA THR A 339 25.05 -10.36 -3.79
C THR A 339 25.03 -11.85 -4.08
N ALA A 340 25.63 -12.29 -5.19
CA ALA A 340 25.82 -13.72 -5.48
C ALA A 340 26.74 -14.40 -4.47
N TRP A 341 27.84 -13.75 -4.08
CA TRP A 341 28.77 -14.28 -3.08
C TRP A 341 28.11 -14.38 -1.69
N LEU A 342 27.46 -13.32 -1.21
CA LEU A 342 26.76 -13.34 0.08
C LEU A 342 25.65 -14.39 0.09
N GLY A 343 24.88 -14.52 -0.98
CA GLY A 343 23.82 -15.54 -1.09
C GLY A 343 24.34 -16.97 -1.16
N ALA A 344 25.62 -17.18 -1.49
CA ALA A 344 26.27 -18.48 -1.45
C ALA A 344 26.89 -18.81 -0.09
N VAL A 345 27.24 -17.77 0.71
CA VAL A 345 27.91 -17.91 2.01
C VAL A 345 26.92 -17.88 3.17
N ILE A 346 25.86 -17.10 3.06
CA ILE A 346 24.88 -16.88 4.12
C ILE A 346 23.63 -17.71 3.82
N ASP A 347 23.43 -18.78 4.60
CA ASP A 347 22.25 -19.63 4.52
C ASP A 347 21.29 -19.30 5.67
N ILE A 348 20.21 -18.59 5.36
CA ILE A 348 19.16 -18.22 6.31
C ILE A 348 17.87 -18.93 5.89
N PRO A 349 17.14 -19.55 6.83
CA PRO A 349 15.83 -20.11 6.56
C PRO A 349 14.92 -19.09 5.88
N LYS A 350 14.39 -19.44 4.71
CA LYS A 350 13.55 -18.54 3.91
C LYS A 350 12.16 -18.41 4.53
N PRO A 351 11.41 -17.34 4.21
CA PRO A 351 10.00 -17.27 4.59
C PRO A 351 9.24 -18.52 4.12
N PRO A 352 8.28 -19.04 4.90
CA PRO A 352 7.51 -20.25 4.56
C PRO A 352 6.78 -20.18 3.21
N THR A 353 6.54 -18.97 2.71
CA THR A 353 5.89 -18.65 1.44
C THR A 353 6.73 -18.93 0.20
N VAL A 354 8.05 -19.16 0.33
CA VAL A 354 8.97 -19.31 -0.81
C VAL A 354 9.30 -20.77 -1.05
N ALA A 355 8.75 -21.35 -2.12
CA ALA A 355 9.00 -22.76 -2.48
C ALA A 355 10.45 -23.05 -2.92
N SER A 356 11.11 -22.08 -3.56
CA SER A 356 12.55 -22.15 -3.91
C SER A 356 13.05 -20.79 -4.43
N GLY A 357 14.37 -20.56 -4.38
CA GLY A 357 15.01 -19.63 -5.34
C GLY A 357 15.46 -18.23 -4.90
N PHE A 358 15.42 -17.80 -3.64
CA PHE A 358 16.05 -16.53 -3.23
C PHE A 358 16.72 -16.64 -1.84
N GLY A 359 17.80 -15.90 -1.61
CA GLY A 359 18.58 -15.91 -0.36
C GLY A 359 19.00 -14.50 0.05
N PHE A 360 19.67 -14.39 1.20
CA PHE A 360 20.17 -13.12 1.71
C PHE A 360 21.38 -12.64 0.88
N PRO A 361 21.48 -11.35 0.51
CA PRO A 361 20.49 -10.29 0.60
C PRO A 361 19.56 -10.24 -0.63
N SER A 362 18.49 -9.44 -0.56
CA SER A 362 17.58 -9.29 -1.71
C SER A 362 18.27 -8.64 -2.92
N ILE A 363 18.49 -9.41 -3.99
CA ILE A 363 19.17 -8.94 -5.22
C ILE A 363 18.45 -7.74 -5.83
N ALA A 364 17.12 -7.78 -5.93
CA ALA A 364 16.35 -6.68 -6.52
C ALA A 364 16.49 -5.38 -5.73
N VAL A 365 16.31 -5.43 -4.41
CA VAL A 365 16.46 -4.25 -3.54
C VAL A 365 17.89 -3.71 -3.62
N THR A 366 18.89 -4.59 -3.60
CA THR A 366 20.30 -4.21 -3.67
C THR A 366 20.63 -3.57 -5.03
N MET A 367 20.25 -4.21 -6.14
CA MET A 367 20.51 -3.68 -7.49
C MET A 367 19.74 -2.39 -7.76
N THR A 368 18.48 -2.29 -7.35
CA THR A 368 17.73 -1.03 -7.43
C THR A 368 18.43 0.07 -6.65
N THR A 369 18.88 -0.22 -5.41
CA THR A 369 19.64 0.73 -4.59
C THR A 369 20.88 1.20 -5.34
N ILE A 370 21.70 0.29 -5.86
CA ILE A 370 22.94 0.61 -6.58
C ILE A 370 22.66 1.39 -7.89
N ILE A 371 21.71 0.96 -8.71
CA ILE A 371 21.44 1.57 -10.01
C ILE A 371 20.83 2.97 -9.83
N PHE A 372 19.74 3.10 -9.04
CA PHE A 372 19.11 4.39 -8.81
C PHE A 372 19.99 5.32 -7.98
N GLY A 373 20.67 4.79 -6.96
CA GLY A 373 21.56 5.58 -6.12
C GLY A 373 22.76 6.11 -6.88
N PHE A 374 23.40 5.30 -7.73
CA PHE A 374 24.57 5.76 -8.49
C PHE A 374 24.13 6.71 -9.60
N PHE A 375 22.97 6.48 -10.21
CA PHE A 375 22.35 7.42 -11.13
C PHE A 375 22.03 8.76 -10.46
N ALA A 376 21.50 8.74 -9.22
CA ALA A 376 21.29 9.93 -8.42
C ALA A 376 22.59 10.67 -8.15
N VAL A 377 23.69 9.97 -7.86
CA VAL A 377 25.03 10.58 -7.71
C VAL A 377 25.51 11.26 -9.00
N LEU A 378 25.28 10.63 -10.16
CA LEU A 378 25.63 11.21 -11.47
C LEU A 378 24.84 12.48 -11.77
N ILE A 379 23.52 12.48 -11.54
CA ILE A 379 22.67 13.64 -11.86
C ILE A 379 22.80 14.76 -10.83
N ALA A 380 22.79 14.45 -9.55
CA ALA A 380 22.71 15.45 -8.48
C ALA A 380 23.90 16.42 -8.48
N ARG A 381 25.04 16.03 -9.06
CA ARG A 381 26.22 16.90 -9.16
C ARG A 381 26.00 18.09 -10.10
N GLU A 382 25.15 17.93 -11.10
CA GLU A 382 24.90 18.91 -12.15
C GLU A 382 23.67 19.78 -11.87
N LEU A 383 22.91 19.47 -10.81
CA LEU A 383 21.72 20.23 -10.40
C LEU A 383 22.08 21.37 -9.42
N PRO A 384 21.32 22.49 -9.46
CA PRO A 384 21.47 23.58 -8.49
C PRO A 384 21.16 23.09 -7.07
N GLY A 385 21.79 23.69 -6.06
CA GLY A 385 21.86 23.18 -4.68
C GLY A 385 20.53 22.75 -4.04
N ARG A 386 19.41 23.44 -4.37
CA ARG A 386 18.07 23.10 -3.85
C ARG A 386 17.47 21.82 -4.46
N ASP A 387 17.82 21.51 -5.71
CA ASP A 387 17.23 20.38 -6.44
C ASP A 387 18.09 19.11 -6.35
N ARG A 388 19.26 19.16 -5.69
CA ARG A 388 20.17 18.02 -5.57
C ARG A 388 19.59 16.87 -4.75
N ALA A 389 18.59 17.12 -3.90
CA ALA A 389 17.94 16.09 -3.09
C ALA A 389 16.97 15.23 -3.90
N TRP A 390 16.37 15.76 -4.97
CA TRP A 390 15.29 15.09 -5.71
C TRP A 390 15.68 13.71 -6.26
N PRO A 391 16.87 13.48 -6.86
CA PRO A 391 17.21 12.17 -7.41
C PRO A 391 17.34 11.11 -6.31
N TYR A 392 17.85 11.50 -5.13
CA TYR A 392 17.94 10.61 -3.98
C TYR A 392 16.57 10.32 -3.36
N LEU A 393 15.63 11.27 -3.41
CA LEU A 393 14.25 11.03 -2.99
C LEU A 393 13.56 9.99 -3.86
N VAL A 394 13.75 10.08 -5.19
CA VAL A 394 13.19 9.07 -6.10
C VAL A 394 13.87 7.72 -5.93
N ALA A 395 15.20 7.68 -5.80
CA ALA A 395 15.90 6.45 -5.50
C ALA A 395 15.38 5.80 -4.21
N GLY A 396 15.25 6.57 -3.13
CA GLY A 396 14.70 6.11 -1.86
C GLY A 396 13.26 5.62 -1.98
N ALA A 397 12.39 6.35 -2.68
CA ALA A 397 11.00 5.96 -2.88
C ALA A 397 10.86 4.66 -3.68
N VAL A 398 11.63 4.48 -4.76
CA VAL A 398 11.59 3.26 -5.57
C VAL A 398 12.08 2.05 -4.77
N VAL A 399 13.19 2.20 -4.03
CA VAL A 399 13.71 1.15 -3.14
C VAL A 399 12.69 0.80 -2.04
N ALA A 400 12.04 1.82 -1.46
CA ALA A 400 11.00 1.64 -0.45
C ALA A 400 9.82 0.81 -0.96
N VAL A 401 9.31 1.17 -2.14
CA VAL A 401 8.16 0.49 -2.75
C VAL A 401 8.49 -0.97 -3.04
N ILE A 402 9.66 -1.24 -3.64
CA ILE A 402 10.08 -2.60 -3.96
C ILE A 402 10.33 -3.42 -2.68
N GLY A 403 11.01 -2.83 -1.69
CA GLY A 403 11.26 -3.47 -0.40
C GLY A 403 9.97 -3.80 0.34
N PHE A 404 9.07 -2.83 0.47
CA PHE A 404 7.75 -3.01 1.09
C PHE A 404 6.95 -4.10 0.39
N ALA A 405 6.87 -4.06 -0.95
CA ALA A 405 6.13 -5.05 -1.72
C ALA A 405 6.71 -6.47 -1.56
N ARG A 406 8.04 -6.62 -1.51
CA ARG A 406 8.68 -7.94 -1.30
C ARG A 406 8.47 -8.49 0.11
N VAL A 407 8.51 -7.64 1.14
CA VAL A 407 8.19 -8.07 2.52
C VAL A 407 6.71 -8.41 2.65
N TYR A 408 5.82 -7.60 2.07
CA TYR A 408 4.38 -7.84 2.05
C TYR A 408 4.01 -9.19 1.41
N LEU A 409 4.66 -9.52 0.29
CA LEU A 409 4.42 -10.78 -0.41
C LEU A 409 5.00 -12.00 0.33
N GLY A 410 5.80 -11.79 1.38
CA GLY A 410 6.57 -12.86 2.03
C GLY A 410 7.71 -13.38 1.15
N ALA A 411 8.21 -12.57 0.22
CA ALA A 411 9.29 -13.00 -0.67
C ALA A 411 10.66 -12.98 0.03
N HIS A 412 10.85 -12.07 0.98
CA HIS A 412 12.10 -11.81 1.70
C HIS A 412 11.78 -11.34 3.12
N TRP A 413 12.71 -11.55 4.05
CA TRP A 413 12.66 -10.99 5.40
C TRP A 413 12.92 -9.47 5.37
N LEU A 414 12.58 -8.78 6.46
CA LEU A 414 12.94 -7.36 6.61
C LEU A 414 14.46 -7.20 6.58
N SER A 415 15.17 -8.11 7.25
CA SER A 415 16.63 -8.14 7.30
C SER A 415 17.28 -8.28 5.92
N ASP A 416 16.70 -9.06 4.99
CA ASP A 416 17.18 -9.17 3.61
C ASP A 416 17.11 -7.83 2.86
N VAL A 417 16.02 -7.08 3.08
CA VAL A 417 15.77 -5.78 2.45
C VAL A 417 16.70 -4.73 3.06
N VAL A 418 16.77 -4.64 4.39
CA VAL A 418 17.65 -3.72 5.11
C VAL A 418 19.12 -3.99 4.80
N GLY A 419 19.53 -5.26 4.83
CA GLY A 419 20.88 -5.69 4.48
C GLY A 419 21.24 -5.31 3.04
N GLY A 420 20.34 -5.59 2.09
CA GLY A 420 20.52 -5.21 0.69
C GLY A 420 20.63 -3.70 0.47
N THR A 421 19.78 -2.90 1.15
CA THR A 421 19.86 -1.44 1.08
C THR A 421 21.14 -0.90 1.70
N LEU A 422 21.55 -1.36 2.90
CA LEU A 422 22.79 -0.94 3.56
C LEU A 422 24.02 -1.28 2.70
N LEU A 423 24.06 -2.50 2.16
CA LEU A 423 25.11 -2.96 1.26
C LEU A 423 25.20 -2.07 0.02
N GLY A 424 24.06 -1.80 -0.61
CA GLY A 424 23.95 -0.89 -1.74
C GLY A 424 24.46 0.50 -1.40
N VAL A 425 24.03 1.10 -0.29
CA VAL A 425 24.45 2.45 0.14
C VAL A 425 25.94 2.53 0.44
N VAL A 426 26.52 1.56 1.14
CA VAL A 426 27.97 1.50 1.40
C VAL A 426 28.74 1.48 0.08
N TRP A 427 28.33 0.62 -0.86
CA TRP A 427 28.97 0.52 -2.17
C TRP A 427 28.82 1.81 -3.01
N LEU A 428 27.63 2.40 -2.99
CA LEU A 428 27.34 3.68 -3.64
C LEU A 428 28.24 4.80 -3.13
N LEU A 429 28.50 4.85 -1.82
CA LEU A 429 29.38 5.85 -1.22
C LEU A 429 30.83 5.63 -1.65
N ILE A 430 31.33 4.39 -1.64
CA ILE A 430 32.69 4.05 -2.13
C ILE A 430 32.87 4.56 -3.57
N LEU A 431 31.95 4.18 -4.46
CA LEU A 431 32.03 4.54 -5.86
C LEU A 431 31.78 6.04 -6.09
N GLY A 432 30.89 6.64 -5.29
CA GLY A 432 30.62 8.07 -5.29
C GLY A 432 31.85 8.91 -4.91
N VAL A 433 32.61 8.49 -3.89
CA VAL A 433 33.92 9.09 -3.55
C VAL A 433 34.89 8.95 -4.72
N ALA A 434 35.04 7.74 -5.26
CA ALA A 434 35.97 7.46 -6.35
C ALA A 434 35.68 8.30 -7.60
N TYR A 435 34.40 8.39 -7.97
CA TYR A 435 33.95 9.18 -9.12
C TYR A 435 34.17 10.68 -8.90
N ARG A 436 33.83 11.22 -7.71
CA ARG A 436 34.02 12.64 -7.40
C ARG A 436 35.48 13.06 -7.42
N ARG A 437 36.41 12.20 -7.00
CA ARG A 437 37.86 12.47 -7.05
C ARG A 437 38.43 12.58 -8.46
N ARG A 438 37.81 11.94 -9.46
CA ARG A 438 38.38 11.79 -10.82
C ARG A 438 37.65 12.57 -11.91
N SER A 439 36.43 13.05 -11.66
CA SER A 439 35.58 13.65 -12.71
C SER A 439 35.59 15.19 -12.66
N ALA A 440 36.28 15.83 -13.60
CA ALA A 440 36.43 17.29 -13.68
C ALA A 440 35.48 18.00 -14.68
N ARG A 441 34.66 17.27 -15.44
CA ARG A 441 33.87 17.86 -16.55
C ARG A 441 32.36 17.73 -16.34
N SER A 442 31.66 18.87 -16.43
CA SER A 442 30.20 18.96 -16.44
C SER A 442 29.59 18.20 -17.64
N MET A 443 28.38 17.68 -17.44
CA MET A 443 27.64 16.87 -18.40
C MET A 443 26.20 17.33 -18.58
N TRP A 444 25.64 17.09 -19.77
CA TRP A 444 24.26 17.45 -20.10
C TRP A 444 23.27 16.44 -19.52
N VAL A 445 22.88 16.67 -18.27
CA VAL A 445 22.09 15.75 -17.44
C VAL A 445 20.61 15.63 -17.79
N LYS A 446 19.98 16.69 -18.32
CA LYS A 446 18.54 16.68 -18.60
C LYS A 446 18.13 15.53 -19.54
N PRO A 447 18.71 15.35 -20.74
CA PRO A 447 18.33 14.26 -21.62
C PRO A 447 18.63 12.87 -21.03
N LEU A 448 19.72 12.75 -20.25
CA LEU A 448 20.06 11.51 -19.58
C LEU A 448 19.04 11.13 -18.50
N GLY A 449 18.56 12.10 -17.72
CA GLY A 449 17.49 11.94 -16.74
C GLY A 449 16.19 11.46 -17.39
N TRP A 450 15.72 12.18 -18.42
CA TRP A 450 14.51 11.79 -19.16
C TRP A 450 14.61 10.39 -19.77
N MET A 451 15.78 10.04 -20.30
CA MET A 451 16.00 8.72 -20.90
C MET A 451 15.98 7.61 -19.84
N PHE A 452 16.71 7.75 -18.73
CA PHE A 452 16.72 6.71 -17.69
C PHE A 452 15.34 6.52 -17.06
N TYR A 453 14.72 7.60 -16.56
CA TYR A 453 13.41 7.50 -15.91
C TYR A 453 12.31 7.13 -16.89
N GLY A 454 12.39 7.59 -18.15
CA GLY A 454 11.44 7.24 -19.20
C GLY A 454 11.53 5.78 -19.62
N VAL A 455 12.75 5.27 -19.89
CA VAL A 455 12.97 3.85 -20.22
C VAL A 455 12.59 2.95 -19.05
N PHE A 456 12.95 3.34 -17.82
CA PHE A 456 12.53 2.62 -16.61
C PHE A 456 11.01 2.58 -16.47
N ALA A 457 10.32 3.71 -16.60
CA ALA A 457 8.86 3.76 -16.48
C ALA A 457 8.17 2.93 -17.57
N LEU A 458 8.64 3.00 -18.82
CA LEU A 458 8.12 2.18 -19.92
C LEU A 458 8.34 0.68 -19.66
N ALA A 459 9.54 0.29 -19.23
CA ALA A 459 9.85 -1.09 -18.91
C ALA A 459 9.04 -1.60 -17.70
N ALA A 460 8.85 -0.78 -16.68
CA ALA A 460 8.04 -1.08 -15.51
C ALA A 460 6.55 -1.26 -15.88
N LEU A 461 5.99 -0.37 -16.71
CA LEU A 461 4.62 -0.47 -17.20
C LEU A 461 4.40 -1.68 -18.12
N TRP A 462 5.44 -2.10 -18.86
CA TRP A 462 5.38 -3.27 -19.72
C TRP A 462 5.51 -4.59 -18.94
N HIS A 463 6.49 -4.69 -18.05
CA HIS A 463 6.83 -5.93 -17.33
C HIS A 463 5.96 -6.13 -16.09
N GLY A 464 5.67 -5.07 -15.33
CA GLY A 464 4.94 -5.13 -14.07
C GLY A 464 3.64 -5.94 -14.15
N PRO A 465 2.70 -5.61 -15.04
CA PRO A 465 1.44 -6.36 -15.20
C PRO A 465 1.63 -7.80 -15.67
N ARG A 466 2.66 -8.08 -16.48
CA ARG A 466 2.95 -9.42 -17.03
C ARG A 466 3.61 -10.35 -16.02
N ALA A 467 4.31 -9.77 -15.04
CA ALA A 467 5.02 -10.53 -14.01
C ALA A 467 4.13 -10.92 -12.83
N VAL A 468 2.95 -10.30 -12.67
CA VAL A 468 2.05 -10.50 -11.50
C VAL A 468 1.76 -11.97 -11.24
N ASP A 469 1.25 -12.70 -12.23
CA ASP A 469 0.81 -14.10 -12.04
C ASP A 469 1.98 -15.04 -11.73
N ARG A 470 3.14 -14.79 -12.35
CA ARG A 470 4.38 -15.51 -12.04
C ARG A 470 4.84 -15.21 -10.61
N MET A 471 4.73 -13.97 -10.17
CA MET A 471 5.20 -13.54 -8.86
C MET A 471 4.29 -14.06 -7.75
N LEU A 472 2.97 -14.01 -7.94
CA LEU A 472 2.01 -14.54 -6.98
C LEU A 472 2.16 -16.06 -6.84
N SER A 473 2.31 -16.80 -7.94
CA SER A 473 2.50 -18.26 -7.88
C SER A 473 3.81 -18.68 -7.22
N GLN A 474 4.86 -17.85 -7.28
CA GLN A 474 6.12 -18.10 -6.57
C GLN A 474 6.05 -17.86 -5.06
N PHE A 475 5.09 -17.06 -4.59
CA PHE A 475 4.96 -16.61 -3.21
C PHE A 475 3.61 -16.99 -2.57
N GLU A 476 2.92 -17.98 -3.14
CA GLU A 476 1.81 -18.67 -2.50
C GLU A 476 2.37 -19.71 -1.53
N ALA A 477 1.99 -19.62 -0.25
CA ALA A 477 2.46 -20.55 0.76
C ALA A 477 2.07 -22.00 0.37
N PRO A 478 3.02 -22.93 0.26
CA PRO A 478 2.71 -24.33 0.05
C PRO A 478 1.88 -24.82 1.24
N ILE A 479 0.72 -25.41 0.93
CA ILE A 479 -0.20 -25.93 1.92
C ILE A 479 0.46 -27.13 2.60
N SER A 480 0.82 -27.01 3.88
CA SER A 480 1.10 -28.17 4.73
C SER A 480 -0.18 -29.00 4.81
N SER A 481 -0.25 -30.03 3.97
CA SER A 481 -1.47 -30.77 3.76
C SER A 481 -1.59 -31.84 4.85
N ALA A 482 -2.48 -31.61 5.83
CA ALA A 482 -2.82 -32.66 6.77
C ALA A 482 -3.72 -33.68 6.05
N SER A 483 -3.37 -34.95 6.14
CA SER A 483 -4.10 -36.03 5.50
C SER A 483 -5.21 -36.55 6.42
N GLN A 484 -6.43 -36.70 5.89
CA GLN A 484 -7.57 -37.23 6.65
C GLN A 484 -8.35 -38.26 5.81
N PRO A 485 -8.92 -39.33 6.39
CA PRO A 485 -9.75 -40.27 5.62
C PRO A 485 -11.04 -39.62 5.11
N LEU A 486 -11.39 -39.84 3.84
CA LEU A 486 -12.61 -39.32 3.22
C LEU A 486 -13.88 -39.71 3.97
N ASP A 487 -13.96 -40.96 4.42
CA ASP A 487 -15.13 -41.47 5.17
C ASP A 487 -15.23 -40.86 6.57
N ALA A 488 -14.09 -40.60 7.21
CA ALA A 488 -14.05 -39.92 8.51
C ALA A 488 -14.54 -38.48 8.40
N TRP A 489 -14.21 -37.78 7.29
CA TRP A 489 -14.77 -36.46 6.97
C TRP A 489 -16.27 -36.55 6.71
N TRP A 490 -16.72 -37.48 5.86
CA TRP A 490 -18.13 -37.58 5.47
C TRP A 490 -19.07 -37.90 6.64
N ASN A 491 -18.60 -38.56 7.70
CA ASN A 491 -19.47 -38.96 8.82
C ASN A 491 -19.32 -38.07 10.05
N GLU A 492 -18.09 -37.75 10.47
CA GLU A 492 -17.83 -37.21 11.81
C GLU A 492 -17.08 -35.89 11.80
N THR A 493 -15.96 -35.83 11.07
CA THR A 493 -14.97 -34.76 11.24
C THR A 493 -15.27 -33.49 10.47
N TRP A 494 -16.25 -33.50 9.55
CA TRP A 494 -16.82 -32.29 8.95
C TRP A 494 -17.33 -31.27 10.00
N ARG A 495 -17.68 -31.75 11.20
CA ARG A 495 -18.16 -30.96 12.35
C ARG A 495 -17.07 -30.15 13.05
N LEU A 496 -15.80 -30.48 12.81
CA LEU A 496 -14.65 -29.79 13.41
C LEU A 496 -14.20 -28.58 12.58
N LEU A 497 -14.73 -28.44 11.36
CA LEU A 497 -14.44 -27.32 10.48
C LEU A 497 -15.23 -26.08 10.93
N PRO A 498 -14.70 -24.87 10.68
CA PRO A 498 -15.36 -23.65 11.13
C PRO A 498 -16.73 -23.48 10.47
N ALA A 499 -17.74 -23.16 11.28
CA ALA A 499 -19.12 -22.93 10.83
C ALA A 499 -19.36 -21.53 10.28
N THR A 500 -18.48 -20.58 10.60
CA THR A 500 -18.59 -19.19 10.20
C THR A 500 -17.24 -18.62 9.77
N ARG A 501 -17.24 -17.71 8.80
CA ARG A 501 -16.02 -17.09 8.26
C ARG A 501 -15.24 -16.26 9.28
N ASN A 502 -15.94 -15.62 10.23
CA ASN A 502 -15.33 -14.76 11.23
C ASN A 502 -16.09 -14.91 12.55
N GLU A 503 -15.40 -15.21 13.65
CA GLU A 503 -16.02 -15.42 14.97
C GLU A 503 -16.16 -14.12 15.78
N PHE A 504 -15.41 -13.07 15.42
CA PHE A 504 -15.20 -11.88 16.24
C PHE A 504 -15.90 -10.59 15.73
N ASP A 505 -16.64 -10.65 14.63
CA ASP A 505 -17.40 -9.51 14.08
C ASP A 505 -18.82 -9.97 13.67
N ASP A 506 -19.81 -9.56 14.46
CA ASP A 506 -21.23 -9.93 14.30
C ASP A 506 -21.79 -9.52 12.93
N LYS A 507 -21.27 -8.45 12.33
CA LYS A 507 -21.69 -7.99 10.99
C LYS A 507 -21.01 -8.72 9.84
N GLN A 508 -19.96 -9.50 10.12
CA GLN A 508 -19.20 -10.29 9.14
C GLN A 508 -19.22 -11.81 9.40
N ARG A 509 -20.13 -12.27 10.27
CA ARG A 509 -20.39 -13.69 10.55
C ARG A 509 -21.13 -14.35 9.38
N TRP A 510 -20.41 -14.65 8.31
CA TRP A 510 -20.98 -15.39 7.18
C TRP A 510 -21.03 -16.88 7.51
N PRO A 511 -22.14 -17.59 7.23
CA PRO A 511 -22.19 -19.03 7.36
C PRO A 511 -21.24 -19.68 6.35
N LEU A 512 -20.47 -20.67 6.83
CA LEU A 512 -19.72 -21.61 6.00
C LEU A 512 -20.52 -22.91 5.90
N ASP A 513 -21.62 -22.83 5.17
CA ASP A 513 -22.65 -23.85 5.06
C ASP A 513 -22.45 -24.82 3.89
N VAL A 514 -21.37 -24.69 3.10
CA VAL A 514 -21.05 -25.60 2.00
C VAL A 514 -19.67 -26.22 2.19
N GLN A 515 -19.59 -27.55 2.13
CA GLN A 515 -18.32 -28.29 2.09
C GLN A 515 -18.30 -29.23 0.89
N LEU A 516 -17.19 -29.27 0.16
CA LEU A 516 -17.08 -30.04 -1.08
C LEU A 516 -15.77 -30.84 -1.09
N ALA A 517 -15.87 -32.16 -1.29
CA ALA A 517 -14.73 -33.04 -1.54
C ALA A 517 -14.64 -33.38 -3.03
N GLY A 518 -13.50 -33.05 -3.65
CA GLY A 518 -13.23 -33.38 -5.05
C GLY A 518 -12.86 -32.19 -5.93
N PRO A 519 -12.59 -32.42 -7.22
CA PRO A 519 -12.32 -31.35 -8.17
C PRO A 519 -13.54 -30.42 -8.29
N LEU A 520 -13.30 -29.12 -8.51
CA LEU A 520 -14.36 -28.11 -8.65
C LEU A 520 -15.14 -28.23 -9.97
N GLN A 521 -14.49 -28.71 -11.04
CA GLN A 521 -15.02 -28.67 -12.41
C GLN A 521 -16.37 -29.39 -12.61
N PRO A 522 -16.64 -30.58 -12.01
CA PRO A 522 -17.95 -31.21 -12.10
C PRO A 522 -19.08 -30.35 -11.50
N LEU A 523 -18.83 -29.74 -10.33
CA LEU A 523 -19.80 -28.85 -9.70
C LEU A 523 -20.04 -27.59 -10.55
N VAL A 524 -18.96 -26.97 -11.05
CA VAL A 524 -19.05 -25.78 -11.91
C VAL A 524 -19.88 -26.05 -13.15
N ARG A 525 -19.65 -27.18 -13.84
CA ARG A 525 -20.43 -27.56 -15.03
C ARG A 525 -21.92 -27.74 -14.73
N ARG A 526 -22.26 -28.35 -13.59
CA ARG A 526 -23.66 -28.58 -13.21
C ARG A 526 -24.37 -27.28 -12.83
N LEU A 527 -23.71 -26.43 -12.04
CA LEU A 527 -24.24 -25.11 -11.70
C LEU A 527 -24.38 -24.21 -12.95
N GLN A 528 -23.43 -24.26 -13.89
CA GLN A 528 -23.55 -23.53 -15.16
C GLN A 528 -24.77 -23.96 -15.98
N ALA A 529 -25.08 -25.27 -16.00
CA ALA A 529 -26.29 -25.78 -16.66
C ALA A 529 -27.59 -25.28 -15.99
N ASP A 530 -27.55 -25.01 -14.67
CA ASP A 530 -28.64 -24.42 -13.89
C ASP A 530 -28.66 -22.86 -13.93
N GLY A 531 -27.86 -22.26 -14.83
CA GLY A 531 -27.86 -20.81 -15.07
C GLY A 531 -26.93 -20.00 -14.16
N TRP A 532 -26.07 -20.65 -13.37
CA TRP A 532 -25.02 -19.96 -12.62
C TRP A 532 -23.89 -19.51 -13.55
N ARG A 533 -23.30 -18.35 -13.25
CA ARG A 533 -22.18 -17.76 -14.00
C ARG A 533 -20.93 -17.76 -13.13
N LEU A 534 -19.82 -18.21 -13.70
CA LEU A 534 -18.51 -18.13 -13.05
C LEU A 534 -17.99 -16.69 -13.14
N GLN A 535 -17.68 -16.08 -11.99
CA GLN A 535 -17.00 -14.80 -11.95
C GLN A 535 -15.52 -15.04 -11.58
N PRO A 536 -14.55 -14.76 -12.47
CA PRO A 536 -13.15 -14.77 -12.09
C PRO A 536 -12.92 -13.69 -11.03
N GLN A 537 -12.01 -13.94 -10.08
CA GLN A 537 -11.67 -12.99 -9.01
C GLN A 537 -11.52 -11.56 -9.56
N ALA A 538 -12.30 -10.64 -8.99
CA ALA A 538 -12.27 -9.24 -9.41
C ALA A 538 -11.00 -8.58 -8.88
N GLY A 539 -10.05 -8.30 -9.79
CA GLY A 539 -8.90 -7.45 -9.49
C GLY A 539 -9.30 -5.97 -9.39
N TRP A 540 -8.32 -5.12 -9.09
CA TRP A 540 -8.51 -3.67 -8.94
C TRP A 540 -9.18 -3.01 -10.17
N GLU A 541 -8.86 -3.45 -11.38
CA GLU A 541 -9.45 -2.93 -12.63
C GLU A 541 -10.97 -3.13 -12.69
N ARG A 542 -11.45 -4.28 -12.22
CA ARG A 542 -12.89 -4.56 -12.15
C ARG A 542 -13.53 -3.82 -10.98
N ALA A 543 -12.83 -3.66 -9.86
CA ALA A 543 -13.31 -2.84 -8.75
C ALA A 543 -13.56 -1.39 -9.15
N LEU A 544 -12.80 -0.82 -10.11
CA LEU A 544 -13.08 0.51 -10.63
C LEU A 544 -14.43 0.64 -11.34
N ARG A 545 -14.97 -0.46 -11.90
CA ARG A 545 -16.31 -0.46 -12.52
C ARG A 545 -17.45 -0.27 -11.51
N LEU A 546 -17.18 -0.43 -10.21
CA LEU A 546 -18.15 -0.11 -9.15
C LEU A 546 -18.52 1.38 -9.15
N LEU A 547 -17.62 2.25 -9.64
CA LEU A 547 -17.83 3.70 -9.75
C LEU A 547 -18.62 4.09 -11.01
N ASP A 548 -18.98 3.13 -11.86
CA ASP A 548 -19.72 3.39 -13.09
C ASP A 548 -21.24 3.35 -12.83
N ALA A 549 -21.81 4.55 -12.66
CA ALA A 549 -23.25 4.75 -12.44
C ALA A 549 -24.12 4.34 -13.63
N GLY A 550 -23.55 4.19 -14.83
CA GLY A 550 -24.29 3.85 -16.05
C GLY A 550 -24.52 2.35 -16.25
N VAL A 551 -23.92 1.50 -15.42
CA VAL A 551 -23.91 0.05 -15.59
C VAL A 551 -25.05 -0.61 -14.78
N PRO A 552 -25.85 -1.52 -15.37
CA PRO A 552 -26.89 -2.24 -14.66
C PRO A 552 -26.32 -3.05 -13.47
N PRO A 553 -27.05 -3.19 -12.34
CA PRO A 553 -26.60 -3.94 -11.15
C PRO A 553 -25.95 -5.29 -11.45
N GLN A 554 -26.49 -6.07 -12.39
CA GLN A 554 -26.00 -7.42 -12.72
C GLN A 554 -24.62 -7.44 -13.40
N GLN A 555 -24.14 -6.30 -13.89
CA GLN A 555 -22.82 -6.16 -14.50
C GLN A 555 -21.78 -5.59 -13.52
N HIS A 556 -22.23 -5.10 -12.35
CA HIS A 556 -21.31 -4.71 -11.27
C HIS A 556 -20.61 -5.96 -10.71
N PRO A 557 -19.27 -5.98 -10.65
CA PRO A 557 -18.55 -7.13 -10.18
C PRO A 557 -18.75 -7.32 -8.68
N VAL A 558 -18.92 -8.58 -8.27
CA VAL A 558 -18.90 -8.94 -6.85
C VAL A 558 -17.46 -8.91 -6.36
N LEU A 559 -17.20 -8.16 -5.30
CA LEU A 559 -15.85 -8.06 -4.73
C LEU A 559 -15.39 -9.40 -4.14
N PRO A 560 -14.08 -9.71 -4.23
CA PRO A 560 -13.52 -10.93 -3.68
C PRO A 560 -13.56 -10.92 -2.16
N ALA A 561 -13.73 -12.10 -1.57
CA ALA A 561 -13.69 -12.29 -0.14
C ALA A 561 -12.57 -13.25 0.27
N THR A 562 -11.97 -12.97 1.43
CA THR A 562 -10.92 -13.82 2.02
C THR A 562 -11.47 -14.65 3.17
N LEU A 563 -11.06 -15.91 3.24
CA LEU A 563 -11.13 -16.74 4.45
C LEU A 563 -9.71 -16.79 5.02
N ASP A 564 -9.54 -16.26 6.24
CA ASP A 564 -8.24 -15.92 6.81
C ASP A 564 -7.44 -15.00 5.90
N THR A 565 -6.40 -15.50 5.23
CA THR A 565 -5.54 -14.76 4.28
C THR A 565 -5.71 -15.24 2.83
N ARG A 566 -6.59 -16.21 2.59
CA ARG A 566 -6.77 -16.84 1.27
C ARG A 566 -7.97 -16.28 0.54
N ALA A 567 -7.74 -15.91 -0.72
CA ALA A 567 -8.80 -15.53 -1.63
C ALA A 567 -9.66 -16.75 -2.01
N GLU A 568 -10.93 -16.52 -2.32
CA GLU A 568 -11.84 -17.58 -2.79
C GLU A 568 -11.36 -18.22 -4.09
N SER A 569 -11.36 -19.54 -4.15
CA SER A 569 -10.95 -20.30 -5.34
C SER A 569 -12.08 -20.42 -6.36
N LEU A 570 -13.33 -20.31 -5.91
CA LEU A 570 -14.51 -20.32 -6.76
C LEU A 570 -15.51 -19.25 -6.30
N LEU A 571 -16.01 -18.47 -7.25
CA LEU A 571 -17.15 -17.58 -7.09
C LEU A 571 -18.15 -17.80 -8.24
N MET A 572 -19.33 -18.32 -7.92
CA MET A 572 -20.43 -18.49 -8.87
C MET A 572 -21.61 -17.60 -8.49
N LEU A 573 -22.25 -16.99 -9.48
CA LEU A 573 -23.35 -16.05 -9.30
C LEU A 573 -24.60 -16.50 -10.08
N LYS A 574 -25.78 -16.40 -9.47
CA LYS A 574 -27.08 -16.63 -10.14
C LYS A 574 -28.02 -15.45 -9.86
N PRO A 575 -28.72 -14.90 -10.87
CA PRO A 575 -29.71 -13.85 -10.63
C PRO A 575 -30.77 -14.29 -9.62
N GLY A 576 -31.12 -13.40 -8.69
CA GLY A 576 -32.17 -13.63 -7.69
C GLY A 576 -33.56 -13.32 -8.24
N PRO A 577 -34.61 -13.51 -7.43
CA PRO A 577 -36.00 -13.23 -7.82
C PRO A 577 -36.26 -11.72 -8.03
N ARG A 578 -35.46 -10.86 -7.40
CA ARG A 578 -35.52 -9.41 -7.58
C ARG A 578 -34.30 -8.91 -8.38
N PRO A 579 -34.44 -7.83 -9.17
CA PRO A 579 -33.32 -7.28 -9.95
C PRO A 579 -32.19 -6.71 -9.07
N ASP A 580 -32.46 -6.37 -7.81
CA ASP A 580 -31.48 -5.96 -6.81
C ASP A 580 -30.91 -7.12 -5.99
N GLN A 581 -31.23 -8.38 -6.32
CA GLN A 581 -30.77 -9.57 -5.61
C GLN A 581 -30.04 -10.55 -6.53
N GLN A 582 -29.01 -11.21 -6.00
CA GLN A 582 -28.33 -12.31 -6.68
C GLN A 582 -27.81 -13.31 -5.66
N TYR A 583 -27.82 -14.60 -6.01
CA TYR A 583 -27.20 -15.65 -5.23
C TYR A 583 -25.72 -15.77 -5.56
N ALA A 584 -24.89 -16.01 -4.55
CA ALA A 584 -23.46 -16.21 -4.69
C ALA A 584 -23.01 -17.47 -3.93
N LEU A 585 -22.25 -18.33 -4.60
CA LEU A 585 -21.56 -19.46 -4.00
C LEU A 585 -20.06 -19.16 -3.99
N ARG A 586 -19.46 -19.16 -2.79
CA ARG A 586 -18.02 -18.95 -2.58
C ARG A 586 -17.39 -20.20 -1.99
N LEU A 587 -16.30 -20.68 -2.58
CA LEU A 587 -15.51 -21.79 -2.04
C LEU A 587 -14.03 -21.40 -1.86
N TRP A 588 -13.45 -21.81 -0.74
CA TRP A 588 -12.04 -21.65 -0.36
C TRP A 588 -11.38 -23.02 -0.21
N ALA A 589 -10.10 -23.10 -0.60
CA ALA A 589 -9.30 -24.30 -0.38
C ALA A 589 -9.01 -24.50 1.11
N THR A 590 -9.23 -25.72 1.62
CA THR A 590 -8.78 -26.11 2.96
C THR A 590 -7.38 -26.72 2.90
N PRO A 591 -6.63 -26.75 4.02
CA PRO A 591 -5.35 -27.44 4.06
C PRO A 591 -5.46 -28.96 4.19
N LEU A 592 -6.66 -29.54 4.08
CA LEU A 592 -6.89 -30.96 4.26
C LEU A 592 -6.93 -31.68 2.90
N LEU A 593 -6.17 -32.77 2.80
CA LEU A 593 -6.24 -33.71 1.67
C LEU A 593 -6.88 -35.02 2.13
N LEU A 594 -7.93 -35.44 1.43
CA LEU A 594 -8.70 -36.60 1.80
C LEU A 594 -8.13 -37.88 1.16
N GLN A 595 -7.80 -38.87 1.99
CA GLN A 595 -7.33 -40.19 1.55
C GLN A 595 -8.52 -41.08 1.15
N PRO A 596 -8.35 -42.01 0.18
CA PRO A 596 -7.08 -42.49 -0.39
C PRO A 596 -6.51 -41.66 -1.55
N ASN A 597 -7.33 -40.95 -2.31
CA ASN A 597 -6.90 -40.31 -3.58
C ASN A 597 -6.34 -38.89 -3.44
N GLN A 598 -5.88 -38.48 -2.25
CA GLN A 598 -5.44 -37.10 -1.94
C GLN A 598 -6.44 -36.04 -2.46
N THR A 599 -7.73 -36.28 -2.24
CA THR A 599 -8.82 -35.48 -2.78
C THR A 599 -8.87 -34.14 -2.07
N PRO A 600 -8.89 -33.00 -2.78
CA PRO A 600 -8.92 -31.68 -2.15
C PRO A 600 -10.29 -31.45 -1.48
N LEU A 601 -10.26 -30.85 -0.30
CA LEU A 601 -11.45 -30.41 0.42
C LEU A 601 -11.60 -28.89 0.32
N TRP A 602 -12.81 -28.44 0.01
CA TRP A 602 -13.20 -27.05 -0.10
C TRP A 602 -14.26 -26.72 0.94
N ILE A 603 -14.18 -25.53 1.51
CA ILE A 603 -15.17 -24.98 2.45
C ILE A 603 -15.70 -23.67 1.90
N GLY A 604 -16.97 -23.37 2.14
CA GLY A 604 -17.64 -22.27 1.44
C GLY A 604 -18.97 -21.89 2.04
N GLY A 605 -19.55 -20.85 1.47
CA GLY A 605 -20.85 -20.32 1.88
C GLY A 605 -21.75 -20.00 0.69
N ALA A 606 -23.03 -20.31 0.79
CA ALA A 606 -24.07 -19.89 -0.13
C ALA A 606 -24.80 -18.65 0.40
N GLN A 607 -24.78 -17.54 -0.35
CA GLN A 607 -25.24 -16.24 0.13
C GLN A 607 -26.20 -15.57 -0.84
N THR A 608 -27.18 -14.85 -0.31
CA THR A 608 -27.96 -13.87 -1.08
C THR A 608 -27.29 -12.50 -0.97
N LEU A 609 -26.90 -11.93 -2.10
CA LEU A 609 -26.34 -10.59 -2.21
C LEU A 609 -27.43 -9.62 -2.64
N ARG A 610 -27.45 -8.43 -2.03
CA ARG A 610 -28.31 -7.31 -2.40
C ARG A 610 -27.49 -6.14 -2.95
N HIS A 611 -27.94 -5.57 -4.05
CA HIS A 611 -27.32 -4.40 -4.67
C HIS A 611 -27.76 -3.13 -3.93
N GLN A 612 -26.79 -2.30 -3.55
CA GLN A 612 -27.01 -0.98 -2.99
C GLN A 612 -26.28 0.06 -3.83
N SER A 613 -26.96 1.17 -4.14
CA SER A 613 -26.33 2.32 -4.80
C SER A 613 -26.05 3.41 -3.77
N LEU A 614 -24.76 3.73 -3.60
CA LEU A 614 -24.32 4.83 -2.76
C LEU A 614 -24.35 6.11 -3.59
N PHE A 615 -25.19 7.07 -3.19
CA PHE A 615 -25.36 8.38 -3.85
C PHE A 615 -25.67 8.32 -5.36
N GLY A 616 -26.14 7.18 -5.89
CA GLY A 616 -26.33 7.01 -7.33
C GLY A 616 -25.02 6.85 -8.12
N LEU A 617 -23.86 6.80 -7.45
CA LEU A 617 -22.54 6.84 -8.07
C LEU A 617 -21.77 5.52 -7.92
N ILE A 618 -21.99 4.77 -6.85
CA ILE A 618 -21.24 3.54 -6.56
C ILE A 618 -22.22 2.39 -6.34
N GLY A 619 -22.21 1.39 -7.23
CA GLY A 619 -23.00 0.17 -7.11
C GLY A 619 -22.22 -0.93 -6.40
N ILE A 620 -22.73 -1.43 -5.27
CA ILE A 620 -22.07 -2.49 -4.50
C ILE A 620 -23.02 -3.65 -4.19
N TRP A 621 -22.48 -4.86 -4.18
CA TRP A 621 -23.19 -6.07 -3.76
C TRP A 621 -22.83 -6.43 -2.33
N ARG A 622 -23.84 -6.52 -1.45
CA ARG A 622 -23.65 -6.84 -0.02
C ARG A 622 -24.35 -8.14 0.34
N PRO A 623 -23.70 -9.07 1.07
CA PRO A 623 -24.37 -10.26 1.58
C PRO A 623 -25.40 -9.88 2.64
N LEU A 624 -26.55 -10.54 2.61
CA LEU A 624 -27.53 -10.51 3.69
C LEU A 624 -27.00 -11.33 4.88
N ALA A 625 -27.27 -10.87 6.10
CA ALA A 625 -26.72 -11.45 7.32
C ALA A 625 -27.40 -12.78 7.73
N ASP A 626 -28.64 -13.01 7.26
CA ASP A 626 -29.44 -14.15 7.67
C ASP A 626 -29.22 -15.37 6.77
N ALA A 627 -29.35 -16.57 7.35
CA ALA A 627 -29.40 -17.81 6.60
C ALA A 627 -30.65 -17.80 5.70
N ASP A 628 -30.43 -17.79 4.40
CA ASP A 628 -31.46 -17.55 3.38
C ASP A 628 -31.57 -18.75 2.42
N ALA A 629 -32.54 -18.72 1.50
CA ALA A 629 -32.80 -19.78 0.52
C ALA A 629 -31.62 -20.09 -0.43
N SER A 630 -30.52 -19.34 -0.35
CA SER A 630 -29.30 -19.51 -1.16
C SER A 630 -28.74 -20.93 -1.10
N LEU A 631 -28.75 -21.56 0.09
CA LEU A 631 -28.26 -22.93 0.26
C LEU A 631 -29.10 -23.95 -0.51
N ASP A 632 -30.43 -23.79 -0.50
CA ASP A 632 -31.36 -24.65 -1.23
C ASP A 632 -31.23 -24.47 -2.75
N VAL A 633 -30.95 -23.25 -3.22
CA VAL A 633 -30.68 -22.98 -4.64
C VAL A 633 -29.39 -23.65 -5.10
N VAL A 634 -28.34 -23.64 -4.28
CA VAL A 634 -27.08 -24.37 -4.56
C VAL A 634 -27.32 -25.87 -4.57
N ARG A 635 -28.08 -26.39 -3.59
CA ARG A 635 -28.45 -27.81 -3.48
C ARG A 635 -29.21 -28.29 -4.72
N ALA A 636 -30.22 -27.54 -5.15
CA ALA A 636 -31.00 -27.84 -6.35
C ALA A 636 -30.12 -27.83 -7.61
N GLY A 637 -29.23 -26.84 -7.73
CA GLY A 637 -28.30 -26.73 -8.85
C GLY A 637 -27.20 -27.79 -8.88
N ALA A 638 -26.83 -28.37 -7.73
CA ALA A 638 -25.88 -29.49 -7.65
C ALA A 638 -26.45 -30.81 -8.20
N GLY A 639 -27.79 -30.96 -8.22
CA GLY A 639 -28.47 -32.12 -8.79
C GLY A 639 -28.17 -33.44 -8.06
N ASP A 640 -27.80 -34.46 -8.84
CA ASP A 640 -27.61 -35.85 -8.36
C ASP A 640 -26.22 -36.12 -7.79
N LEU A 641 -25.40 -35.08 -7.58
CA LEU A 641 -24.13 -35.24 -6.87
C LEU A 641 -24.38 -35.82 -5.47
N PRO A 642 -23.55 -36.76 -4.98
CA PRO A 642 -23.71 -37.28 -3.63
C PRO A 642 -23.66 -36.13 -2.64
N GLN A 643 -24.77 -35.96 -1.91
CA GLN A 643 -25.01 -34.81 -1.05
C GLN A 643 -25.62 -35.22 0.29
N ALA A 644 -25.23 -34.53 1.36
CA ALA A 644 -25.78 -34.73 2.68
C ALA A 644 -25.97 -33.38 3.40
N LEU A 645 -27.15 -33.16 3.97
CA LEU A 645 -27.48 -31.97 4.74
C LEU A 645 -27.54 -32.33 6.22
N SER A 646 -26.79 -31.64 7.07
CA SER A 646 -26.79 -31.89 8.52
C SER A 646 -26.54 -30.59 9.29
N PRO A 647 -27.19 -30.37 10.45
CA PRO A 647 -26.99 -29.16 11.24
C PRO A 647 -25.62 -29.16 11.92
N HIS A 648 -24.91 -28.03 11.88
CA HIS A 648 -23.62 -27.87 12.53
C HIS A 648 -23.79 -27.87 14.07
N PRO A 649 -22.98 -28.62 14.84
CA PRO A 649 -23.19 -28.77 16.28
C PRO A 649 -23.03 -27.47 17.08
N ALA A 650 -22.16 -26.55 16.63
CA ALA A 650 -21.91 -25.30 17.35
C ALA A 650 -22.94 -24.18 17.05
N THR A 651 -23.50 -24.14 15.84
CA THR A 651 -24.33 -23.00 15.38
C THR A 651 -25.76 -23.40 15.03
N GLY A 652 -26.06 -24.69 14.90
CA GLY A 652 -27.35 -25.21 14.44
C GLY A 652 -27.64 -24.98 12.95
N LEU A 653 -26.76 -24.30 12.22
CA LEU A 653 -26.95 -23.97 10.81
C LEU A 653 -26.82 -25.22 9.92
N PRO A 654 -27.66 -25.36 8.87
CA PRO A 654 -27.55 -26.49 7.96
C PRO A 654 -26.24 -26.42 7.15
N VAL A 655 -25.50 -27.52 7.10
CA VAL A 655 -24.27 -27.65 6.29
C VAL A 655 -24.51 -28.67 5.18
N LEU A 656 -24.39 -28.21 3.93
CA LEU A 656 -24.45 -29.01 2.72
C LEU A 656 -23.06 -29.59 2.42
N ARG A 657 -22.96 -30.92 2.43
CA ARG A 657 -21.76 -31.66 2.07
C ARG A 657 -21.94 -32.25 0.68
N LEU A 658 -20.97 -32.03 -0.21
CA LEU A 658 -20.99 -32.47 -1.61
C LEU A 658 -19.74 -33.30 -1.94
N ARG A 659 -19.90 -34.27 -2.84
CA ARG A 659 -18.81 -35.08 -3.40
C ARG A 659 -18.78 -35.01 -4.92
N THR A 660 -17.61 -34.76 -5.49
CA THR A 660 -17.37 -34.73 -6.95
C THR A 660 -16.31 -35.72 -7.40
N ASP A 661 -15.81 -36.57 -6.48
CA ASP A 661 -14.80 -37.59 -6.71
C ASP A 661 -15.33 -38.78 -7.54
N GLN A 662 -16.64 -39.06 -7.52
CA GLN A 662 -17.23 -40.22 -8.20
C GLN A 662 -17.32 -40.10 -9.74
N GLY A 663 -16.97 -38.96 -10.33
CA GLY A 663 -16.93 -38.76 -11.79
C GLY A 663 -15.68 -39.30 -12.49
N VAL A 664 -14.73 -39.89 -11.77
CA VAL A 664 -13.49 -40.49 -12.32
C VAL A 664 -13.63 -42.02 -12.51
N LEU A 665 -14.77 -42.60 -12.12
CA LEU A 665 -15.05 -44.04 -12.27
C LEU A 665 -16.01 -44.30 -13.43
N ALA A 666 -15.47 -44.26 -14.65
CA ALA A 666 -15.95 -45.14 -15.71
C ALA A 666 -14.76 -46.04 -16.09
N PRO A 667 -14.75 -47.32 -15.70
CA PRO A 667 -13.76 -48.25 -16.24
C PRO A 667 -14.04 -48.40 -17.74
N GLU A 668 -13.07 -48.06 -18.58
CA GLU A 668 -13.06 -48.50 -19.99
C GLU A 668 -13.32 -50.01 -20.01
N PRO A 669 -14.21 -50.52 -20.90
CA PRO A 669 -14.35 -51.95 -21.08
C PRO A 669 -13.00 -52.50 -21.53
N GLN A 670 -12.44 -53.39 -20.72
CA GLN A 670 -11.17 -54.07 -20.96
C GLN A 670 -11.11 -54.56 -22.41
N ARG A 671 -10.26 -53.94 -23.23
CA ARG A 671 -9.80 -54.56 -24.47
C ARG A 671 -9.01 -55.80 -24.10
N VAL A 672 -9.63 -56.95 -24.31
CA VAL A 672 -8.96 -58.26 -24.32
C VAL A 672 -7.83 -58.19 -25.35
N MET A 673 -6.57 -58.11 -24.88
CA MET A 673 -5.41 -58.35 -25.73
C MET A 673 -5.17 -59.86 -25.88
N PRO A 674 -4.77 -60.34 -27.07
CA PRO A 674 -4.54 -61.76 -27.31
C PRO A 674 -3.25 -62.22 -26.62
N VAL A 675 -3.34 -63.42 -26.02
CA VAL A 675 -2.26 -64.15 -25.35
C VAL A 675 -1.12 -64.44 -26.34
N ARG A 676 0.12 -64.02 -26.02
CA ARG A 676 1.35 -64.48 -26.70
C ARG A 676 1.77 -65.86 -26.14
N PRO A 677 2.27 -66.80 -26.95
CA PRO A 677 2.74 -68.09 -26.46
C PRO A 677 4.12 -67.97 -25.79
N PRO A 678 4.47 -68.91 -24.89
CA PRO A 678 5.70 -68.83 -24.09
C PRO A 678 6.96 -69.17 -24.90
N SER A 679 8.01 -68.40 -24.70
CA SER A 679 9.37 -68.62 -25.22
C SER A 679 10.08 -69.76 -24.48
N SER A 680 10.71 -70.64 -25.25
CA SER A 680 11.47 -71.83 -24.83
C SER A 680 12.73 -71.52 -23.99
N PRO A 681 13.21 -72.47 -23.15
CA PRO A 681 14.40 -72.30 -22.32
C PRO A 681 15.71 -72.56 -23.11
N PRO A 682 16.89 -72.20 -22.57
CA PRO A 682 18.14 -72.18 -23.31
C PRO A 682 18.81 -73.56 -23.38
N SER A 683 19.52 -73.81 -24.47
CA SER A 683 20.40 -74.97 -24.69
C SER A 683 21.88 -74.53 -24.55
N PRO A 684 22.80 -75.44 -24.18
CA PRO A 684 24.08 -75.14 -23.52
C PRO A 684 25.16 -74.49 -24.40
#